data_AF-A0A8C9GBT5-F1
#
_entry.id   AF-A0A8C9GBT5-F1
#
_cell.length_a   1.000
_cell.length_b   1.000
_cell.length_c   1.000
_cell.angle_alpha   90.00
_cell.angle_beta   90.00
_cell.angle_gamma   90.00
#
_symmetry.space_group_name_H-M   'P 1'
#
loop_
_entity.id
_entity.type
_entity.pdbx_description
1 polymer ?
#
loop_
_entity_poly.entity_id
_entity_poly.type
_entity_poly.pdbx_seq_one_letter_code
_entity_poly.pdbx_strand_id
1 'polypeptide(L)'
;MTTRKPSAHSAATPGYEDVTHEHHTGWGRMGKAGLAEMGQSQAGGESGSGQLLDQENGAGESALVSVYVHLDFSDKTWPHEVSRTLTLPAASASSSPRPLLTGLRLTTGEYMSCFEAQGFKWSLHEVVRVPLKATDVAQLPDQLSISCATSPGFQLSCCIPSTNLAYTATWSPGEGSKASSFNESGSQCFVLAVQRCPMTDTMYTCDLQSPGLAPLRIPISITIIQDGDITCPEDTLVLTWNVTKAGHMAQAPCPESKRGIVRRFCAADGVWGPVHSSCIDARLLALFIRAKLLQAGQGSPAEEVPQILAQLPGQAAEASSPSDLLTLLSTMKYLAKVVAKARIQLDRSALKNLLIATDKVLDVDTTSLWTLAQARKPWAGSTLLLAVETLACSLCPQDHPFTFSLPNVLLQSQLFGPTFPANYSISFPTRPPLQAQIPRHSLAPLVHNGTEISITSLVLRKLDHLLPSNYGQGLGDSLYATPGLVLVISIMAGDQAFSQGEVIMDFGNTDGSPHCVFWDHSLFQGRGGWSKEGCQAQAASASPTAQCLCQHLTAFSVLMSPHTVPEEPALALLTQVGLGASILALLVCLGVYRLVWRVVVRNKVSYFRHAALLNMVLCLLAADTCFLGAPFLPPGPQSPLCLAATFVCHFLYLATFFWMLAQALVLAHQLLFVFHQLPKHRVLPLMVLLGYLCPLALAGVTLGLYLPQGQYLREGECWLDGKGGALYTFVGPVLAIVGVNGLVLAMAMLKLLRPSLSEGPPAEKRQALLGVIKALLILTPIFGLTWVLGLATLLEEVSTVPHYIFTILNTFQGVFILLFGCLMDKKVQEALRKRFCRAQAPNSTISLSTNEGYILEHSKGGSDTARKTDASE
;
A
#
# COMPACT_ATOMS: atom_id res chain seq x y z
N MET A 1 3.83 41.91 31.85
CA MET A 1 3.89 43.39 31.77
C MET A 1 5.25 43.82 31.24
N THR A 2 5.32 45.05 30.72
CA THR A 2 6.48 45.82 30.21
C THR A 2 7.39 46.34 31.36
N THR A 3 8.66 46.80 31.24
CA THR A 3 9.62 47.01 30.10
C THR A 3 11.08 47.33 30.56
N ARG A 4 12.09 46.99 29.71
CA ARG A 4 13.37 47.72 29.37
C ARG A 4 14.52 48.06 30.38
N LYS A 5 15.74 47.52 30.06
CA LYS A 5 17.10 48.14 29.80
C LYS A 5 17.78 49.12 30.80
N PRO A 6 19.12 49.43 30.71
CA PRO A 6 20.23 49.08 29.75
C PRO A 6 21.25 48.06 30.35
N SER A 7 22.59 47.94 30.14
CA SER A 7 23.74 48.56 29.36
C SER A 7 24.85 47.46 29.18
N ALA A 8 25.97 47.47 28.40
CA ALA A 8 26.90 48.41 27.71
C ALA A 8 28.18 48.80 28.53
N HIS A 9 29.45 48.80 28.04
CA HIS A 9 30.05 48.67 26.67
C HIS A 9 31.59 48.31 26.68
N SER A 10 32.11 47.57 25.66
CA SER A 10 33.46 47.60 24.95
C SER A 10 34.83 47.76 25.67
N ALA A 11 36.02 47.38 25.13
CA ALA A 11 36.49 46.45 24.06
C ALA A 11 38.07 46.48 23.93
N ALA A 12 38.64 45.64 23.03
CA ALA A 12 39.98 45.69 22.39
C ALA A 12 41.17 44.85 22.94
N THR A 13 42.08 44.48 22.01
CA THR A 13 43.27 43.57 22.04
C THR A 13 44.48 44.33 21.42
N PRO A 14 45.72 43.78 21.16
CA PRO A 14 46.26 42.40 21.29
C PRO A 14 47.66 42.30 21.99
N GLY A 15 48.27 41.10 22.01
CA GLY A 15 49.63 40.81 22.50
C GLY A 15 50.16 39.43 22.04
N TYR A 16 51.48 39.18 22.13
CA TYR A 16 52.22 38.11 21.42
C TYR A 16 53.11 37.26 22.38
N GLU A 17 53.56 36.09 21.88
CA GLU A 17 54.75 35.29 22.30
C GLU A 17 54.81 34.42 23.60
N ASP A 18 55.22 33.16 23.36
CA ASP A 18 56.18 32.25 24.04
C ASP A 18 56.10 31.69 25.50
N VAL A 19 56.08 30.34 25.52
CA VAL A 19 56.98 29.38 26.20
C VAL A 19 57.25 29.48 27.72
N THR A 20 56.88 28.41 28.45
CA THR A 20 57.85 27.64 29.29
C THR A 20 57.31 26.24 29.68
N HIS A 21 58.23 25.29 29.86
CA HIS A 21 57.98 23.98 30.51
C HIS A 21 58.23 24.09 32.01
N GLU A 22 57.57 23.26 32.82
CA GLU A 22 58.27 22.55 33.90
C GLU A 22 57.59 21.21 34.28
N HIS A 23 58.40 20.25 34.72
CA HIS A 23 57.97 18.92 35.19
C HIS A 23 58.13 18.86 36.72
N HIS A 24 57.23 18.19 37.43
CA HIS A 24 57.61 17.44 38.63
C HIS A 24 56.66 16.26 38.91
N THR A 25 57.22 15.18 39.45
CA THR A 25 56.53 13.91 39.74
C THR A 25 56.38 13.67 41.25
N GLY A 26 55.32 12.97 41.67
CA GLY A 26 55.08 12.63 43.08
C GLY A 26 54.00 11.55 43.28
N TRP A 27 54.32 10.51 44.05
CA TRP A 27 53.44 9.35 44.33
C TRP A 27 52.32 9.63 45.35
N GLY A 28 51.24 8.82 45.35
CA GLY A 28 50.32 8.71 46.49
C GLY A 28 49.11 7.78 46.27
N ARG A 29 49.01 6.67 47.01
CA ARG A 29 47.97 5.62 46.84
C ARG A 29 46.65 5.88 47.61
N MET A 30 45.55 5.40 47.01
CA MET A 30 44.33 4.81 47.62
C MET A 30 43.35 5.70 48.41
N GLY A 31 42.09 5.67 47.97
CA GLY A 31 40.87 6.06 48.70
C GLY A 31 39.67 5.26 48.18
N LYS A 32 38.61 5.07 48.99
CA LYS A 32 37.47 4.18 48.69
C LYS A 32 36.13 4.93 48.61
N ALA A 33 35.28 4.48 47.68
CA ALA A 33 33.81 4.44 47.73
C ALA A 33 33.01 5.76 47.76
N GLY A 34 31.82 5.70 47.15
CA GLY A 34 30.76 6.70 47.19
C GLY A 34 29.57 6.17 46.37
N LEU A 35 28.37 6.13 46.95
CA LEU A 35 27.16 5.59 46.32
C LEU A 35 26.20 6.73 45.92
N ALA A 36 25.21 6.39 45.09
CA ALA A 36 24.23 7.30 44.50
C ALA A 36 23.27 7.97 45.51
N GLU A 37 22.76 9.14 45.12
CA GLU A 37 21.37 9.62 45.25
C GLU A 37 21.19 10.79 44.24
N MET A 38 20.01 11.34 43.93
CA MET A 38 18.67 10.80 43.65
C MET A 38 17.81 12.02 43.23
N GLY A 39 16.86 11.89 42.30
CA GLY A 39 16.01 13.01 41.87
C GLY A 39 14.63 12.53 41.41
N GLN A 40 13.57 13.06 42.01
CA GLN A 40 12.20 12.55 41.87
C GLN A 40 11.25 13.49 41.12
N SER A 41 10.07 12.95 40.80
CA SER A 41 8.79 13.65 40.58
C SER A 41 8.58 14.27 39.18
N GLN A 42 7.35 14.38 38.65
CA GLN A 42 6.07 13.87 39.16
C GLN A 42 5.13 13.50 38.00
N ALA A 43 4.15 12.64 38.25
CA ALA A 43 3.12 12.24 37.30
C ALA A 43 1.75 12.87 37.61
N GLY A 44 0.92 13.01 36.58
CA GLY A 44 -0.52 13.22 36.65
C GLY A 44 -1.18 12.49 35.47
N GLY A 45 -2.42 12.04 35.61
CA GLY A 45 -3.10 11.27 34.56
C GLY A 45 -4.57 11.02 34.84
N GLU A 46 -5.26 10.46 33.85
CA GLU A 46 -6.66 9.99 33.89
C GLU A 46 -6.79 8.67 33.11
N SER A 47 -7.96 8.03 33.18
CA SER A 47 -8.15 6.60 32.85
C SER A 47 -9.26 6.37 31.81
N GLY A 48 -9.10 5.37 30.93
CA GLY A 48 -10.14 4.98 29.97
C GLY A 48 -9.86 3.70 29.16
N SER A 49 -10.64 2.64 29.45
CA SER A 49 -10.94 1.45 28.61
C SER A 49 -9.80 0.71 27.88
N GLY A 50 -9.53 -0.50 28.36
CA GLY A 50 -8.49 -1.41 27.85
C GLY A 50 -8.59 -1.90 26.40
N GLN A 51 -7.41 -2.30 25.91
CA GLN A 51 -7.21 -3.13 24.72
C GLN A 51 -6.21 -4.25 25.08
N LEU A 52 -6.27 -5.37 24.34
CA LEU A 52 -5.42 -6.52 24.57
C LEU A 52 -3.97 -6.22 24.12
N LEU A 53 -2.98 -6.42 25.00
CA LEU A 53 -1.57 -6.22 24.68
C LEU A 53 -0.89 -7.55 24.32
N ASP A 54 -0.52 -7.71 23.05
CA ASP A 54 0.31 -8.82 22.60
C ASP A 54 1.69 -8.80 23.26
N GLN A 55 2.07 -9.90 23.90
CA GLN A 55 3.28 -10.00 24.71
C GLN A 55 4.55 -10.32 23.88
N GLU A 56 4.75 -9.66 22.73
CA GLU A 56 6.00 -9.75 21.94
C GLU A 56 6.87 -8.50 22.06
N ASN A 57 7.20 -8.14 23.30
CA ASN A 57 8.32 -7.23 23.58
C ASN A 57 9.24 -7.84 24.65
N GLY A 58 10.08 -8.77 24.19
CA GLY A 58 11.13 -9.42 24.99
C GLY A 58 12.30 -8.49 25.32
N ALA A 59 12.02 -7.41 26.04
CA ALA A 59 13.00 -6.45 26.55
C ALA A 59 13.82 -7.06 27.70
N GLY A 60 14.62 -8.08 27.38
CA GLY A 60 15.54 -8.70 28.33
C GLY A 60 16.66 -7.72 28.69
N GLU A 61 16.75 -7.38 29.98
CA GLU A 61 17.70 -6.40 30.50
C GLU A 61 19.14 -6.70 30.07
N SER A 62 19.78 -5.70 29.47
CA SER A 62 21.10 -5.81 28.86
C SER A 62 22.21 -5.37 29.82
N ALA A 63 22.78 -6.34 30.53
CA ALA A 63 24.02 -6.11 31.28
C ALA A 63 25.16 -5.69 30.33
N LEU A 64 25.67 -4.47 30.52
CA LEU A 64 26.84 -3.94 29.81
C LEU A 64 28.12 -4.60 30.34
N VAL A 65 28.81 -5.36 29.48
CA VAL A 65 30.18 -5.84 29.75
C VAL A 65 31.13 -5.09 28.81
N SER A 66 31.82 -4.08 29.36
CA SER A 66 32.85 -3.32 28.67
C SER A 66 34.24 -3.93 28.94
N VAL A 67 34.73 -4.75 28.01
CA VAL A 67 36.10 -5.28 28.08
C VAL A 67 37.09 -4.18 27.65
N TYR A 68 37.87 -3.66 28.60
CA TYR A 68 38.97 -2.74 28.34
C TYR A 68 40.29 -3.51 28.29
N VAL A 69 40.83 -3.73 27.10
CA VAL A 69 42.14 -4.37 26.92
C VAL A 69 43.23 -3.32 27.10
N HIS A 70 43.78 -3.22 28.30
CA HIS A 70 45.02 -2.47 28.54
C HIS A 70 46.20 -3.37 28.17
N LEU A 71 46.83 -3.10 27.03
CA LEU A 71 48.13 -3.68 26.71
C LEU A 71 49.18 -2.96 27.55
N ASP A 72 49.96 -3.71 28.33
CA ASP A 72 51.09 -3.21 29.10
C ASP A 72 52.35 -3.98 28.69
N PHE A 73 53.34 -3.26 28.16
CA PHE A 73 54.47 -3.85 27.45
C PHE A 73 55.70 -3.91 28.36
N SER A 74 55.82 -5.03 29.09
CA SER A 74 57.02 -5.32 29.89
C SER A 74 58.28 -5.42 29.01
N ASP A 75 59.39 -4.82 29.47
CA ASP A 75 60.63 -4.65 28.72
C ASP A 75 61.17 -5.92 28.03
N LYS A 76 61.38 -5.84 26.70
CA LYS A 76 62.74 -5.86 26.10
C LYS A 76 62.78 -5.63 24.58
N THR A 77 63.84 -4.93 24.17
CA THR A 77 64.47 -4.91 22.83
C THR A 77 63.58 -4.67 21.59
N TRP A 78 63.55 -3.42 21.14
CA TRP A 78 63.17 -3.05 19.77
C TRP A 78 64.22 -3.49 18.74
N PRO A 79 63.84 -3.92 17.53
CA PRO A 79 64.69 -3.86 16.35
C PRO A 79 64.99 -2.40 15.97
N HIS A 80 66.23 -2.11 15.58
CA HIS A 80 66.77 -0.74 15.59
C HIS A 80 66.31 0.19 14.45
N GLU A 81 65.38 -0.24 13.59
CA GLU A 81 65.09 0.38 12.29
C GLU A 81 63.67 0.99 12.16
N VAL A 82 62.87 0.96 13.24
CA VAL A 82 61.53 1.60 13.30
C VAL A 82 61.57 2.86 14.18
N SER A 83 62.55 3.73 13.95
CA SER A 83 62.71 5.01 14.64
C SER A 83 62.27 6.20 13.77
N ARG A 84 61.02 6.19 13.30
CA ARG A 84 60.36 7.37 12.71
C ARG A 84 58.99 7.60 13.35
N THR A 85 58.72 8.85 13.69
CA THR A 85 57.57 9.28 14.48
C THR A 85 56.25 8.94 13.81
N LEU A 86 55.54 7.93 14.34
CA LEU A 86 54.20 7.56 13.89
C LEU A 86 53.19 8.57 14.45
N THR A 87 53.12 9.73 13.81
CA THR A 87 52.07 10.73 14.05
C THR A 87 50.74 10.14 13.63
N LEU A 88 49.91 9.76 14.61
CA LEU A 88 48.51 9.44 14.39
C LEU A 88 47.83 10.62 13.66
N PRO A 89 47.17 10.39 12.52
CA PRO A 89 46.32 11.42 11.92
C PRO A 89 45.26 11.86 12.92
N ALA A 90 44.98 13.16 12.98
CA ALA A 90 43.82 13.65 13.71
C ALA A 90 42.55 13.00 13.14
N ALA A 91 41.70 12.44 14.01
CA ALA A 91 40.56 11.63 13.59
C ALA A 91 39.49 12.48 12.89
N SER A 92 39.57 12.57 11.56
CA SER A 92 38.43 12.97 10.73
C SER A 92 37.31 11.94 10.89
N ALA A 93 36.09 12.43 11.12
CA ALA A 93 34.95 11.60 11.53
C ALA A 93 34.32 10.83 10.34
N SER A 94 35.06 9.92 9.70
CA SER A 94 34.59 9.15 8.55
C SER A 94 35.11 7.71 8.45
N SER A 95 35.23 7.00 9.58
CA SER A 95 35.12 5.53 9.65
C SER A 95 34.84 5.09 11.10
N SER A 96 34.03 4.06 11.31
CA SER A 96 33.50 3.71 12.64
C SER A 96 34.32 2.62 13.36
N PRO A 97 35.06 2.94 14.44
CA PRO A 97 35.68 1.91 15.27
C PRO A 97 34.65 1.33 16.26
N ARG A 98 34.01 0.20 15.92
CA ARG A 98 33.26 -0.67 16.86
C ARG A 98 32.74 -1.96 16.19
N PRO A 99 33.20 -3.14 16.64
CA PRO A 99 32.33 -4.26 16.95
C PRO A 99 31.83 -4.09 18.39
N LEU A 100 30.73 -3.36 18.59
CA LEU A 100 30.00 -3.43 19.86
C LEU A 100 29.41 -4.84 19.98
N LEU A 101 29.75 -5.57 21.04
CA LEU A 101 29.32 -6.97 21.24
C LEU A 101 27.86 -7.09 21.72
N THR A 102 26.97 -6.27 21.15
CA THR A 102 25.56 -6.19 21.47
C THR A 102 24.78 -7.34 20.83
N GLY A 103 24.42 -8.35 21.64
CA GLY A 103 23.44 -9.37 21.26
C GLY A 103 23.95 -10.82 21.26
N LEU A 104 24.57 -11.28 22.35
CA LEU A 104 24.97 -12.68 22.53
C LEU A 104 24.40 -13.30 23.82
N ARG A 105 23.91 -14.54 23.71
CA ARG A 105 24.28 -15.55 24.72
C ARG A 105 25.64 -16.05 24.26
N LEU A 106 26.72 -15.66 24.96
CA LEU A 106 27.96 -16.41 24.85
C LEU A 106 27.69 -17.83 25.40
N THR A 107 28.48 -18.81 24.97
CA THR A 107 28.51 -20.12 25.61
C THR A 107 29.60 -20.13 26.68
N THR A 108 29.55 -21.08 27.61
CA THR A 108 30.63 -21.26 28.60
C THR A 108 31.87 -21.82 27.89
N GLY A 109 32.94 -21.03 27.76
CA GLY A 109 34.12 -21.46 27.01
C GLY A 109 35.33 -20.55 27.13
N GLU A 110 36.46 -21.04 26.61
CA GLU A 110 37.66 -20.26 26.40
C GLU A 110 37.57 -19.59 25.02
N TYR A 111 37.64 -18.27 24.97
CA TYR A 111 37.55 -17.49 23.74
C TYR A 111 38.92 -16.92 23.39
N MET A 112 39.45 -17.30 22.22
CA MET A 112 40.65 -16.72 21.66
C MET A 112 40.28 -15.67 20.59
N SER A 113 40.45 -14.39 20.92
CA SER A 113 40.26 -13.28 19.98
C SER A 113 41.58 -13.01 19.24
N CYS A 114 41.61 -13.36 17.95
CA CYS A 114 42.73 -13.01 17.07
C CYS A 114 42.57 -11.59 16.52
N PHE A 115 43.56 -10.73 16.75
CA PHE A 115 43.69 -9.41 16.14
C PHE A 115 44.85 -9.42 15.15
N GLU A 116 44.68 -8.86 13.97
CA GLU A 116 45.73 -8.80 12.95
C GLU A 116 45.85 -7.38 12.40
N ALA A 117 47.06 -6.79 12.48
CA ALA A 117 47.36 -5.46 11.96
C ALA A 117 48.85 -5.34 11.60
N GLN A 118 49.14 -4.66 10.49
CA GLN A 118 50.52 -4.41 10.02
C GLN A 118 51.39 -5.68 9.87
N GLY A 119 50.77 -6.84 9.56
CA GLY A 119 51.45 -8.13 9.44
C GLY A 119 51.72 -8.87 10.76
N PHE A 120 51.34 -8.30 11.90
CA PHE A 120 51.41 -8.94 13.20
C PHE A 120 50.05 -9.48 13.63
N LYS A 121 50.05 -10.65 14.28
CA LYS A 121 48.85 -11.34 14.77
C LYS A 121 48.96 -11.59 16.27
N TRP A 122 48.05 -11.01 17.03
CA TRP A 122 47.94 -11.16 18.49
C TRP A 122 46.75 -12.04 18.84
N SER A 123 46.91 -12.97 19.80
CA SER A 123 45.84 -13.88 20.25
C SER A 123 45.51 -13.63 21.72
N LEU A 124 44.49 -12.80 21.98
CA LEU A 124 43.97 -12.57 23.33
C LEU A 124 43.15 -13.78 23.77
N HIS A 125 43.51 -14.39 24.90
CA HIS A 125 42.80 -15.53 25.48
C HIS A 125 41.98 -15.06 26.69
N GLU A 126 40.66 -15.24 26.66
CA GLU A 126 39.75 -14.84 27.75
C GLU A 126 38.69 -15.94 28.01
N VAL A 127 38.57 -16.37 29.27
CA VAL A 127 37.66 -17.47 29.65
C VAL A 127 36.34 -16.91 30.16
N VAL A 128 35.34 -16.82 29.29
CA VAL A 128 34.05 -16.21 29.60
C VAL A 128 33.12 -17.27 30.21
N ARG A 129 32.84 -17.13 31.51
CA ARG A 129 31.84 -17.94 32.22
C ARG A 129 30.48 -17.28 32.09
N VAL A 130 29.54 -17.97 31.46
CA VAL A 130 28.20 -17.44 31.17
C VAL A 130 27.18 -18.20 32.02
N PRO A 131 26.33 -17.51 32.80
CA PRO A 131 25.22 -18.17 33.49
C PRO A 131 24.17 -18.65 32.49
N LEU A 132 23.61 -19.84 32.73
CA LEU A 132 22.39 -20.28 32.08
C LEU A 132 21.27 -19.25 32.34
N LYS A 133 20.40 -19.01 31.35
CA LYS A 133 19.15 -18.26 31.53
C LYS A 133 18.00 -19.25 31.63
N ALA A 134 16.83 -18.81 32.13
CA ALA A 134 15.68 -19.71 32.28
C ALA A 134 15.29 -20.40 30.96
N THR A 135 15.44 -19.68 29.84
CA THR A 135 15.26 -20.13 28.46
C THR A 135 16.33 -21.10 27.92
N ASP A 136 17.35 -21.45 28.71
CA ASP A 136 18.33 -22.50 28.41
C ASP A 136 18.02 -23.79 29.18
N VAL A 137 17.00 -23.79 30.05
CA VAL A 137 16.53 -24.96 30.80
C VAL A 137 15.23 -25.47 30.15
N ALA A 138 15.21 -26.73 29.73
CA ALA A 138 13.98 -27.39 29.32
C ALA A 138 13.25 -27.89 30.57
N GLN A 139 12.05 -27.37 30.81
CA GLN A 139 11.14 -27.82 31.86
C GLN A 139 10.25 -28.92 31.29
N LEU A 140 10.19 -30.06 31.95
CA LEU A 140 9.46 -31.22 31.48
C LEU A 140 8.56 -31.74 32.59
N PRO A 141 7.26 -31.35 32.60
CA PRO A 141 6.60 -30.32 31.77
C PRO A 141 6.68 -28.90 32.38
N ASP A 142 6.55 -27.85 31.55
CA ASP A 142 6.33 -26.44 32.00
C ASP A 142 5.09 -26.32 32.93
N GLN A 143 3.98 -26.96 32.55
CA GLN A 143 2.71 -26.95 33.25
C GLN A 143 2.00 -28.30 33.08
N LEU A 144 1.36 -28.80 34.14
CA LEU A 144 0.68 -30.10 34.13
C LEU A 144 -0.65 -30.04 34.87
N SER A 145 -1.70 -30.62 34.26
CA SER A 145 -2.93 -30.98 34.96
C SER A 145 -2.79 -32.40 35.52
N ILE A 146 -3.16 -32.62 36.78
CA ILE A 146 -3.08 -33.93 37.45
C ILE A 146 -4.40 -34.26 38.14
N SER A 147 -4.94 -35.46 37.92
CA SER A 147 -5.98 -36.03 38.78
C SER A 147 -5.34 -36.89 39.87
N CYS A 148 -5.47 -36.45 41.12
CA CYS A 148 -4.99 -37.21 42.28
C CYS A 148 -5.80 -38.50 42.52
N ALA A 149 -6.97 -38.66 41.88
CA ALA A 149 -7.78 -39.87 41.96
C ALA A 149 -7.20 -41.03 41.12
N THR A 150 -6.52 -40.73 40.00
CA THR A 150 -5.93 -41.73 39.11
C THR A 150 -4.41 -41.86 39.23
N SER A 151 -3.72 -40.86 39.80
CA SER A 151 -2.27 -40.85 39.94
C SER A 151 -1.82 -40.50 41.36
N PRO A 152 -1.18 -41.43 42.11
CA PRO A 152 -0.76 -41.17 43.49
C PRO A 152 0.48 -40.27 43.59
N GLY A 153 1.24 -40.15 42.51
CA GLY A 153 2.47 -39.36 42.41
C GLY A 153 2.91 -39.17 40.96
N PHE A 154 3.88 -38.28 40.76
CA PHE A 154 4.36 -37.84 39.43
C PHE A 154 5.85 -37.49 39.45
N GLN A 155 6.43 -37.26 38.29
CA GLN A 155 7.82 -36.81 38.15
C GLN A 155 7.87 -35.46 37.42
N LEU A 156 8.73 -34.56 37.89
CA LEU A 156 9.10 -33.31 37.21
C LEU A 156 10.58 -33.37 36.86
N SER A 157 10.99 -32.76 35.74
CA SER A 157 12.41 -32.60 35.46
C SER A 157 12.78 -31.24 34.88
N CYS A 158 14.01 -30.84 35.16
CA CYS A 158 14.68 -29.70 34.53
C CYS A 158 15.96 -30.20 33.87
N CYS A 159 16.03 -30.06 32.55
CA CYS A 159 17.18 -30.46 31.75
C CYS A 159 17.94 -29.23 31.27
N ILE A 160 19.25 -29.21 31.53
CA ILE A 160 20.18 -28.21 31.00
C ILE A 160 20.99 -28.84 29.85
N PRO A 161 21.43 -28.06 28.84
CA PRO A 161 22.42 -28.56 27.87
C PRO A 161 23.70 -28.97 28.60
N SER A 162 24.44 -29.93 28.06
CA SER A 162 25.77 -30.27 28.58
C SER A 162 26.70 -29.05 28.53
N THR A 163 27.18 -28.60 29.69
CA THR A 163 28.16 -27.51 29.81
C THR A 163 29.40 -27.97 30.56
N ASN A 164 30.51 -27.24 30.40
CA ASN A 164 31.74 -27.49 31.16
C ASN A 164 31.68 -26.95 32.62
N LEU A 165 30.54 -26.40 33.05
CA LEU A 165 30.31 -25.97 34.42
C LEU A 165 29.50 -27.02 35.18
N ALA A 166 29.97 -27.38 36.38
CA ALA A 166 29.21 -28.22 37.30
C ALA A 166 28.00 -27.43 37.83
N TYR A 167 26.79 -27.83 37.41
CA TYR A 167 25.53 -27.38 37.99
C TYR A 167 24.99 -28.43 38.97
N THR A 168 24.30 -27.95 40.00
CA THR A 168 23.55 -28.72 40.98
C THR A 168 22.12 -28.19 41.05
N ALA A 169 21.15 -29.03 41.39
CA ALA A 169 19.75 -28.66 41.47
C ALA A 169 19.16 -28.96 42.86
N THR A 170 18.46 -27.99 43.43
CA THR A 170 17.61 -28.14 44.61
C THR A 170 16.17 -27.83 44.24
N TRP A 171 15.19 -28.45 44.91
CA TRP A 171 13.77 -28.29 44.60
C TRP A 171 12.99 -27.76 45.80
N SER A 172 12.05 -26.84 45.55
CA SER A 172 11.18 -26.25 46.56
C SER A 172 9.71 -26.19 46.08
N PRO A 173 8.73 -26.75 46.82
CA PRO A 173 8.87 -27.59 48.01
C PRO A 173 9.51 -28.96 47.69
N GLY A 174 10.20 -29.57 48.67
CA GLY A 174 11.03 -30.76 48.43
C GLY A 174 11.37 -31.62 49.65
N GLU A 175 10.61 -31.56 50.75
CA GLU A 175 10.85 -32.45 51.90
C GLU A 175 10.55 -33.92 51.56
N GLY A 176 11.59 -34.77 51.57
CA GLY A 176 11.49 -36.22 51.39
C GLY A 176 11.72 -36.74 49.96
N SER A 177 11.85 -35.86 48.97
CA SER A 177 12.05 -36.22 47.56
C SER A 177 13.53 -36.31 47.17
N LYS A 178 13.96 -37.45 46.61
CA LYS A 178 15.33 -37.62 46.09
C LYS A 178 15.45 -36.97 44.71
N ALA A 179 16.35 -35.99 44.58
CA ALA A 179 16.77 -35.48 43.28
C ALA A 179 17.75 -36.47 42.62
N SER A 180 17.36 -37.08 41.51
CA SER A 180 18.23 -37.95 40.71
C SER A 180 18.68 -37.23 39.44
N SER A 181 19.98 -37.23 39.17
CA SER A 181 20.55 -36.72 37.92
C SER A 181 20.73 -37.86 36.90
N PHE A 182 20.26 -37.66 35.68
CA PHE A 182 20.58 -38.52 34.53
C PHE A 182 21.25 -37.69 33.42
N ASN A 183 22.25 -38.29 32.76
CA ASN A 183 22.93 -37.67 31.62
C ASN A 183 22.43 -38.35 30.35
N GLU A 184 21.70 -37.60 29.54
CA GLU A 184 21.29 -38.00 28.19
C GLU A 184 22.28 -37.42 27.16
N SER A 185 22.16 -37.80 25.89
CA SER A 185 23.08 -37.44 24.81
C SER A 185 23.04 -35.94 24.43
N GLY A 186 23.69 -35.12 25.25
CA GLY A 186 23.80 -33.66 25.10
C GLY A 186 23.08 -32.83 26.17
N SER A 187 22.49 -33.47 27.19
CA SER A 187 21.78 -32.79 28.28
C SER A 187 21.90 -33.49 29.62
N GLN A 188 22.03 -32.68 30.68
CA GLN A 188 22.02 -33.13 32.08
C GLN A 188 20.64 -32.81 32.67
N CYS A 189 19.89 -33.84 33.08
CA CYS A 189 18.55 -33.71 33.61
C CYS A 189 18.51 -33.98 35.12
N PHE A 190 17.89 -33.07 35.87
CA PHE A 190 17.62 -33.22 37.30
C PHE A 190 16.14 -33.54 37.49
N VAL A 191 15.82 -34.67 38.13
CA VAL A 191 14.46 -35.20 38.26
C VAL A 191 13.99 -35.17 39.71
N LEU A 192 12.76 -34.69 39.93
CA LEU A 192 12.04 -34.72 41.20
C LEU A 192 10.93 -35.77 41.14
N ALA A 193 10.98 -36.80 42.01
CA ALA A 193 9.90 -37.75 42.18
C ALA A 193 8.97 -37.33 43.33
N VAL A 194 7.76 -36.87 42.99
CA VAL A 194 6.71 -36.45 43.93
C VAL A 194 5.85 -37.65 44.30
N GLN A 195 6.01 -38.15 45.52
CA GLN A 195 5.41 -39.41 46.02
C GLN A 195 3.98 -39.27 46.55
N ARG A 196 3.42 -38.05 46.60
CA ARG A 196 2.04 -37.77 47.02
C ARG A 196 1.50 -36.60 46.20
N CYS A 197 0.36 -36.79 45.55
CA CYS A 197 -0.34 -35.72 44.84
C CYS A 197 -0.80 -34.62 45.84
N PRO A 198 -0.56 -33.31 45.57
CA PRO A 198 -0.98 -32.23 46.47
C PRO A 198 -2.48 -31.94 46.35
N MET A 199 -3.09 -31.44 47.43
CA MET A 199 -4.55 -31.18 47.50
C MET A 199 -4.99 -29.91 46.74
N THR A 200 -4.04 -29.07 46.34
CA THR A 200 -4.26 -27.78 45.67
C THR A 200 -3.20 -27.55 44.62
N ASP A 201 -3.49 -26.66 43.66
CA ASP A 201 -2.51 -26.15 42.70
C ASP A 201 -1.22 -25.73 43.43
N THR A 202 -0.08 -26.22 42.93
CA THR A 202 1.22 -26.14 43.61
C THR A 202 2.31 -25.80 42.60
N MET A 203 3.07 -24.74 42.88
CA MET A 203 4.25 -24.38 42.10
C MET A 203 5.49 -25.05 42.70
N TYR A 204 6.24 -25.79 41.89
CA TYR A 204 7.53 -26.37 42.23
C TYR A 204 8.63 -25.56 41.54
N THR A 205 9.63 -25.13 42.28
CA THR A 205 10.79 -24.41 41.74
C THR A 205 12.01 -25.32 41.75
N CYS A 206 12.69 -25.41 40.61
CA CYS A 206 14.04 -25.96 40.52
C CYS A 206 15.05 -24.81 40.60
N ASP A 207 15.81 -24.79 41.68
CA ASP A 207 16.91 -23.86 41.95
C ASP A 207 18.23 -24.48 41.46
N LEU A 208 18.73 -24.02 40.31
CA LEU A 208 20.00 -24.44 39.71
C LEU A 208 21.16 -23.56 40.19
N GLN A 209 22.23 -24.18 40.70
CA GLN A 209 23.38 -23.50 41.29
C GLN A 209 24.71 -24.00 40.72
N SER A 210 25.65 -23.08 40.44
CA SER A 210 27.02 -23.39 40.00
C SER A 210 28.04 -22.41 40.64
N PRO A 211 29.28 -22.85 40.97
CA PRO A 211 30.22 -22.02 41.71
C PRO A 211 30.60 -20.70 41.03
N GLY A 212 30.31 -19.58 41.70
CA GLY A 212 30.64 -18.23 41.22
C GLY A 212 29.62 -17.61 40.25
N LEU A 213 28.44 -18.22 40.11
CA LEU A 213 27.31 -17.68 39.33
C LEU A 213 26.08 -17.47 40.22
N ALA A 214 25.18 -16.58 39.79
CA ALA A 214 23.90 -16.39 40.48
C ALA A 214 23.00 -17.65 40.33
N PRO A 215 22.23 -18.02 41.37
CA PRO A 215 21.32 -19.16 41.30
C PRO A 215 20.17 -18.87 40.32
N LEU A 216 19.89 -19.82 39.43
CA LEU A 216 18.83 -19.73 38.43
C LEU A 216 17.59 -20.48 38.93
N ARG A 217 16.45 -19.77 39.01
CA ARG A 217 15.17 -20.34 39.48
C ARG A 217 14.23 -20.64 38.32
N ILE A 218 13.68 -21.85 38.32
CA ILE A 218 12.85 -22.40 37.25
C ILE A 218 11.50 -22.86 37.84
N PRO A 219 10.41 -22.06 37.73
CA PRO A 219 9.11 -22.39 38.32
C PRO A 219 8.24 -23.23 37.36
N ILE A 220 7.88 -24.43 37.80
CA ILE A 220 6.95 -25.37 37.16
C ILE A 220 5.61 -25.31 37.88
N SER A 221 4.51 -25.18 37.15
CA SER A 221 3.16 -25.03 37.72
C SER A 221 2.32 -26.30 37.59
N ILE A 222 1.86 -26.85 38.71
CA ILE A 222 1.00 -28.03 38.74
C ILE A 222 -0.43 -27.63 39.13
N THR A 223 -1.37 -27.89 38.23
CA THR A 223 -2.81 -27.66 38.42
C THR A 223 -3.49 -28.99 38.79
N ILE A 224 -4.36 -28.98 39.79
CA ILE A 224 -5.05 -30.17 40.29
C ILE A 224 -6.49 -30.22 39.75
N ILE A 225 -6.84 -31.39 39.23
CA ILE A 225 -8.19 -31.75 38.79
C ILE A 225 -8.94 -32.30 40.02
N GLN A 226 -10.05 -31.67 40.36
CA GLN A 226 -10.98 -32.04 41.43
C GLN A 226 -12.25 -32.67 40.85
N ASP A 227 -12.98 -33.43 41.67
CA ASP A 227 -14.23 -34.06 41.24
C ASP A 227 -15.29 -33.02 40.85
N GLY A 228 -15.71 -33.06 39.58
CA GLY A 228 -16.64 -32.09 38.99
C GLY A 228 -15.99 -30.99 38.15
N ASP A 229 -14.65 -30.92 38.07
CA ASP A 229 -13.98 -30.07 37.08
C ASP A 229 -14.33 -30.51 35.64
N ILE A 230 -14.47 -29.53 34.75
CA ILE A 230 -14.54 -29.77 33.31
C ILE A 230 -13.10 -30.07 32.81
N THR A 231 -12.93 -31.17 32.08
CA THR A 231 -11.64 -31.62 31.55
C THR A 231 -11.74 -32.06 30.09
N CYS A 232 -10.72 -31.75 29.29
CA CYS A 232 -10.54 -32.39 28.00
C CYS A 232 -10.06 -33.84 28.20
N PRO A 233 -10.65 -34.83 27.51
CA PRO A 233 -10.33 -36.25 27.67
C PRO A 233 -8.95 -36.59 27.10
N GLU A 234 -8.42 -37.75 27.48
CA GLU A 234 -7.18 -38.27 26.89
C GLU A 234 -7.36 -38.52 25.39
N ASP A 235 -6.40 -38.06 24.57
CA ASP A 235 -6.38 -38.23 23.12
C ASP A 235 -5.01 -38.78 22.70
N THR A 236 -5.00 -39.91 22.00
CA THR A 236 -3.79 -40.66 21.63
C THR A 236 -3.58 -40.76 20.12
N LEU A 237 -4.38 -40.05 19.30
CA LEU A 237 -4.48 -40.29 17.85
C LEU A 237 -3.23 -39.89 17.04
N VAL A 238 -2.37 -39.02 17.56
CA VAL A 238 -1.13 -38.54 16.87
C VAL A 238 0.02 -38.31 17.85
N LEU A 239 -0.30 -37.78 19.02
CA LEU A 239 0.55 -37.59 20.20
C LEU A 239 -0.32 -37.91 21.42
N THR A 240 0.26 -38.42 22.51
CA THR A 240 -0.46 -38.68 23.77
C THR A 240 -0.71 -37.38 24.52
N TRP A 241 -1.96 -36.94 24.55
CA TRP A 241 -2.43 -35.78 25.30
C TRP A 241 -3.12 -36.24 26.59
N ASN A 242 -2.45 -36.07 27.73
CA ASN A 242 -3.00 -36.38 29.04
C ASN A 242 -4.25 -35.52 29.34
N VAL A 243 -5.17 -36.06 30.15
CA VAL A 243 -6.37 -35.36 30.63
C VAL A 243 -6.00 -33.98 31.21
N THR A 244 -6.62 -32.93 30.69
CA THR A 244 -6.25 -31.54 30.98
C THR A 244 -7.45 -30.73 31.42
N LYS A 245 -7.29 -29.90 32.45
CA LYS A 245 -8.36 -29.06 33.01
C LYS A 245 -8.80 -27.98 32.01
N ALA A 246 -10.10 -27.66 31.98
CA ALA A 246 -10.63 -26.58 31.16
C ALA A 246 -9.90 -25.26 31.40
N GLY A 247 -9.66 -24.50 30.32
CA GLY A 247 -8.90 -23.25 30.36
C GLY A 247 -7.37 -23.40 30.47
N HIS A 248 -6.84 -24.64 30.52
CA HIS A 248 -5.40 -24.90 30.63
C HIS A 248 -4.80 -25.42 29.32
N MET A 249 -3.47 -25.40 29.20
CA MET A 249 -2.75 -25.80 28.00
C MET A 249 -1.92 -27.06 28.23
N ALA A 250 -2.23 -28.12 27.48
CA ALA A 250 -1.42 -29.33 27.45
C ALA A 250 -0.17 -29.13 26.57
N GLN A 251 0.92 -29.81 26.92
CA GLN A 251 2.18 -29.74 26.21
C GLN A 251 2.79 -31.14 26.06
N ALA A 252 3.39 -31.41 24.90
CA ALA A 252 4.10 -32.65 24.59
C ALA A 252 5.44 -32.33 23.87
N PRO A 253 6.50 -33.15 24.05
CA PRO A 253 7.71 -33.03 23.24
C PRO A 253 7.41 -33.29 21.76
N CYS A 254 8.27 -32.78 20.88
CA CYS A 254 8.19 -33.15 19.46
C CYS A 254 8.47 -34.65 19.25
N PRO A 255 7.84 -35.28 18.23
CA PRO A 255 8.19 -36.63 17.81
C PRO A 255 9.63 -36.70 17.29
N GLU A 256 10.16 -37.92 17.16
CA GLU A 256 11.57 -38.19 16.82
C GLU A 256 12.08 -37.42 15.58
N SER A 257 13.39 -37.20 15.55
CA SER A 257 14.14 -36.29 14.67
C SER A 257 13.84 -34.79 14.75
N LYS A 258 12.68 -34.36 15.29
CA LYS A 258 12.38 -32.92 15.49
C LYS A 258 12.63 -32.46 16.93
N ARG A 259 12.92 -31.16 17.09
CA ARG A 259 13.15 -30.47 18.36
C ARG A 259 12.13 -29.33 18.53
N GLY A 260 11.70 -29.09 19.77
CA GLY A 260 10.67 -28.10 20.11
C GLY A 260 9.60 -28.70 21.02
N ILE A 261 8.45 -28.02 21.10
CA ILE A 261 7.28 -28.44 21.89
C ILE A 261 6.02 -28.37 21.01
N VAL A 262 5.09 -29.28 21.24
CA VAL A 262 3.73 -29.24 20.69
C VAL A 262 2.78 -28.87 21.82
N ARG A 263 1.90 -27.90 21.58
CA ARG A 263 0.95 -27.36 22.58
C ARG A 263 -0.50 -27.53 22.10
N ARG A 264 -1.45 -27.69 23.02
CA ARG A 264 -2.88 -27.79 22.72
C ARG A 264 -3.70 -27.19 23.86
N PHE A 265 -4.61 -26.28 23.54
CA PHE A 265 -5.46 -25.63 24.54
C PHE A 265 -6.70 -26.49 24.85
N CYS A 266 -7.07 -26.60 26.12
CA CYS A 266 -8.35 -27.17 26.53
C CYS A 266 -9.36 -26.03 26.75
N ALA A 267 -10.44 -26.01 25.97
CA ALA A 267 -11.44 -24.94 26.04
C ALA A 267 -12.32 -25.05 27.31
N ALA A 268 -13.07 -23.98 27.59
CA ALA A 268 -13.89 -23.85 28.81
C ALA A 268 -15.05 -24.86 28.90
N ASP A 269 -15.42 -25.46 27.77
CA ASP A 269 -16.45 -26.49 27.60
C ASP A 269 -15.89 -27.93 27.67
N GLY A 270 -14.57 -28.10 27.86
CA GLY A 270 -13.91 -29.41 27.85
C GLY A 270 -13.59 -29.94 26.45
N VAL A 271 -13.70 -29.12 25.40
CA VAL A 271 -13.32 -29.50 24.03
C VAL A 271 -11.87 -29.14 23.75
N TRP A 272 -11.15 -30.05 23.09
CA TRP A 272 -9.78 -29.79 22.64
C TRP A 272 -9.72 -28.76 21.51
N GLY A 273 -8.95 -27.70 21.73
CA GLY A 273 -8.59 -26.74 20.69
C GLY A 273 -7.58 -27.26 19.65
N PRO A 274 -7.23 -26.44 18.65
CA PRO A 274 -6.27 -26.79 17.61
C PRO A 274 -4.87 -27.02 18.19
N VAL A 275 -4.13 -27.93 17.56
CA VAL A 275 -2.74 -28.24 17.92
C VAL A 275 -1.81 -27.13 17.40
N HIS A 276 -0.85 -26.70 18.22
CA HIS A 276 0.13 -25.67 17.91
C HIS A 276 1.55 -26.24 18.06
N SER A 277 2.16 -26.60 16.93
CA SER A 277 3.51 -27.16 16.89
C SER A 277 4.57 -26.06 16.72
N SER A 278 5.61 -26.10 17.57
CA SER A 278 6.87 -25.37 17.39
C SER A 278 8.00 -26.27 16.88
N CYS A 279 7.70 -27.49 16.41
CA CYS A 279 8.72 -28.46 16.02
C CYS A 279 9.51 -28.02 14.79
N ILE A 280 10.83 -28.12 14.87
CA ILE A 280 11.79 -27.85 13.80
C ILE A 280 12.68 -29.10 13.66
N ASP A 281 13.06 -29.48 12.44
CA ASP A 281 14.05 -30.54 12.23
C ASP A 281 15.38 -30.26 12.97
N ALA A 282 15.97 -31.28 13.61
CA ALA A 282 17.18 -31.12 14.41
C ALA A 282 18.41 -30.68 13.60
N ARG A 283 18.54 -31.08 12.33
CA ARG A 283 19.64 -30.68 11.44
C ARG A 283 19.45 -29.23 10.99
N LEU A 284 18.24 -28.87 10.57
CA LEU A 284 17.91 -27.49 10.20
C LEU A 284 18.11 -26.52 11.37
N LEU A 285 17.72 -26.92 12.59
CA LEU A 285 17.94 -26.14 13.80
C LEU A 285 19.44 -25.97 14.11
N ALA A 286 20.27 -26.99 13.89
CA ALA A 286 21.72 -26.89 14.04
C ALA A 286 22.33 -25.90 13.02
N LEU A 287 21.92 -25.93 11.75
CA LEU A 287 22.36 -24.96 10.73
C LEU A 287 21.92 -23.52 11.07
N PHE A 288 20.70 -23.34 11.57
CA PHE A 288 20.18 -22.06 12.03
C PHE A 288 21.00 -21.49 13.19
N ILE A 289 21.31 -22.31 14.19
CA ILE A 289 22.17 -21.93 15.32
C ILE A 289 23.56 -21.54 14.81
N ARG A 290 24.17 -22.35 13.94
CA ARG A 290 25.50 -22.08 13.36
C ARG A 290 25.54 -20.75 12.59
N ALA A 291 24.57 -20.50 11.71
CA ALA A 291 24.46 -19.24 10.98
C ALA A 291 24.26 -18.02 11.91
N LYS A 292 23.50 -18.18 13.00
CA LYS A 292 23.30 -17.13 14.01
C LYS A 292 24.57 -16.85 14.82
N LEU A 293 25.35 -17.86 15.16
CA LEU A 293 26.65 -17.72 15.85
C LEU A 293 27.68 -17.01 14.95
N LEU A 294 27.74 -17.36 13.66
CA LEU A 294 28.54 -16.64 12.67
C LEU A 294 28.15 -15.15 12.57
N GLN A 295 26.85 -14.84 12.57
CA GLN A 295 26.37 -13.44 12.54
C GLN A 295 26.75 -12.65 13.79
N ALA A 296 26.92 -13.34 14.93
CA ALA A 296 27.42 -12.81 16.18
C ALA A 296 28.97 -12.75 16.28
N GLY A 297 29.69 -13.28 15.29
CA GLY A 297 31.16 -13.24 15.23
C GLY A 297 31.87 -14.46 15.80
N GLN A 298 31.18 -15.59 16.01
CA GLN A 298 31.79 -16.86 16.39
C GLN A 298 31.91 -17.79 15.18
N GLY A 299 33.12 -18.25 14.87
CA GLY A 299 33.42 -19.13 13.73
C GLY A 299 34.29 -18.47 12.64
N SER A 300 34.50 -19.18 11.52
CA SER A 300 35.23 -18.72 10.32
C SER A 300 34.23 -18.48 9.17
N PRO A 301 33.78 -17.24 8.92
CA PRO A 301 32.72 -16.98 7.94
C PRO A 301 33.04 -17.45 6.51
N ALA A 302 34.30 -17.35 6.08
CA ALA A 302 34.72 -17.77 4.74
C ALA A 302 34.64 -19.29 4.53
N GLU A 303 34.88 -20.09 5.57
CA GLU A 303 34.81 -21.56 5.51
C GLU A 303 33.39 -22.07 5.77
N GLU A 304 32.69 -21.47 6.73
CA GLU A 304 31.45 -22.02 7.26
C GLU A 304 30.21 -21.60 6.46
N VAL A 305 30.21 -20.44 5.79
CA VAL A 305 29.09 -20.04 4.92
C VAL A 305 28.90 -21.01 3.75
N PRO A 306 29.94 -21.39 2.96
CA PRO A 306 29.80 -22.43 1.93
C PRO A 306 29.32 -23.78 2.48
N GLN A 307 29.81 -24.21 3.64
CA GLN A 307 29.41 -25.47 4.28
C GLN A 307 27.93 -25.49 4.69
N ILE A 308 27.38 -24.36 5.14
CA ILE A 308 25.94 -24.25 5.48
C ILE A 308 25.12 -24.19 4.19
N LEU A 309 25.53 -23.35 3.22
CA LEU A 309 24.85 -23.23 1.92
C LEU A 309 24.73 -24.59 1.20
N ALA A 310 25.77 -25.43 1.25
CA ALA A 310 25.76 -26.77 0.67
C ALA A 310 24.69 -27.71 1.27
N GLN A 311 24.21 -27.47 2.49
CA GLN A 311 23.21 -28.30 3.17
C GLN A 311 21.78 -27.78 3.01
N LEU A 312 21.59 -26.48 2.71
CA LEU A 312 20.25 -25.91 2.51
C LEU A 312 19.40 -26.62 1.43
N PRO A 313 19.95 -27.07 0.28
CA PRO A 313 19.18 -27.83 -0.71
C PRO A 313 18.52 -29.12 -0.21
N GLY A 314 19.10 -29.78 0.80
CA GLY A 314 18.48 -30.95 1.43
C GLY A 314 17.34 -30.52 2.35
N GLN A 315 17.63 -29.60 3.28
CA GLN A 315 16.67 -29.11 4.26
C GLN A 315 15.47 -28.39 3.62
N ALA A 316 15.65 -27.75 2.47
CA ALA A 316 14.58 -27.14 1.68
C ALA A 316 13.59 -28.17 1.08
N ALA A 317 13.98 -29.44 0.92
CA ALA A 317 13.08 -30.52 0.49
C ALA A 317 12.47 -31.30 1.65
N GLU A 318 13.13 -31.33 2.81
CA GLU A 318 12.66 -31.99 4.04
C GLU A 318 11.73 -31.08 4.88
N ALA A 319 11.68 -29.77 4.56
CA ALA A 319 10.86 -28.75 5.21
C ALA A 319 9.36 -29.07 5.13
N SER A 320 8.80 -29.52 6.26
CA SER A 320 7.48 -30.16 6.36
C SER A 320 6.54 -29.43 7.33
N SER A 321 6.94 -28.27 7.85
CA SER A 321 6.11 -27.42 8.70
C SER A 321 6.39 -25.92 8.50
N PRO A 322 5.47 -25.03 8.90
CA PRO A 322 5.70 -23.58 8.88
C PRO A 322 6.88 -23.17 9.77
N SER A 323 7.17 -23.93 10.83
CA SER A 323 8.32 -23.72 11.72
C SER A 323 9.64 -24.03 11.01
N ASP A 324 9.69 -25.11 10.22
CA ASP A 324 10.86 -25.46 9.39
C ASP A 324 11.11 -24.38 8.34
N LEU A 325 10.07 -24.00 7.57
CA LEU A 325 10.18 -22.97 6.53
C LEU A 325 10.65 -21.63 7.09
N LEU A 326 10.04 -21.12 8.17
CA LEU A 326 10.47 -19.86 8.80
C LEU A 326 11.89 -19.93 9.38
N THR A 327 12.34 -21.12 9.82
CA THR A 327 13.71 -21.33 10.28
C THR A 327 14.70 -21.28 9.12
N LEU A 328 14.41 -21.97 8.01
CA LEU A 328 15.20 -21.98 6.78
C LEU A 328 15.40 -20.57 6.20
N LEU A 329 14.32 -19.80 6.06
CA LEU A 329 14.35 -18.40 5.63
C LEU A 329 15.20 -17.53 6.59
N SER A 330 15.12 -17.80 7.89
CA SER A 330 15.92 -17.08 8.89
C SER A 330 17.40 -17.46 8.84
N THR A 331 17.75 -18.72 8.52
CA THR A 331 19.13 -19.16 8.25
C THR A 331 19.70 -18.41 7.06
N MET A 332 18.97 -18.36 5.93
CA MET A 332 19.36 -17.58 4.75
C MET A 332 19.58 -16.10 5.09
N LYS A 333 18.68 -15.49 5.87
CA LYS A 333 18.81 -14.11 6.37
C LYS A 333 20.08 -13.89 7.20
N TYR A 334 20.46 -14.83 8.07
CA TYR A 334 21.68 -14.71 8.86
C TYR A 334 22.94 -14.84 7.98
N LEU A 335 22.96 -15.78 7.03
CA LEU A 335 24.06 -15.93 6.07
C LEU A 335 24.24 -14.67 5.21
N ALA A 336 23.15 -14.11 4.68
CA ALA A 336 23.17 -12.85 3.92
C ALA A 336 23.79 -11.70 4.73
N LYS A 337 23.41 -11.56 6.01
CA LYS A 337 23.99 -10.56 6.93
C LYS A 337 25.47 -10.82 7.24
N VAL A 338 25.89 -12.08 7.34
CA VAL A 338 27.31 -12.46 7.52
C VAL A 338 28.11 -12.06 6.28
N VAL A 339 27.66 -12.48 5.10
CA VAL A 339 28.31 -12.24 3.80
C VAL A 339 28.45 -10.74 3.52
N ALA A 340 27.38 -9.95 3.66
CA ALA A 340 27.43 -8.50 3.45
C ALA A 340 28.33 -7.77 4.47
N LYS A 341 28.29 -8.17 5.75
CA LYS A 341 29.10 -7.53 6.81
C LYS A 341 30.60 -7.83 6.67
N ALA A 342 30.95 -9.05 6.25
CA ALA A 342 32.33 -9.50 6.13
C ALA A 342 32.88 -9.45 4.68
N ARG A 343 32.08 -8.99 3.70
CA ARG A 343 32.39 -8.93 2.27
C ARG A 343 32.93 -10.26 1.70
N ILE A 344 32.23 -11.35 2.04
CA ILE A 344 32.62 -12.69 1.62
C ILE A 344 32.25 -12.89 0.15
N GLN A 345 33.22 -13.21 -0.70
CA GLN A 345 32.94 -13.66 -2.06
C GLN A 345 32.59 -15.15 -2.03
N LEU A 346 31.49 -15.53 -2.69
CA LEU A 346 30.97 -16.89 -2.79
C LEU A 346 31.43 -17.53 -4.10
N ASP A 347 31.90 -18.76 -4.01
CA ASP A 347 32.25 -19.54 -5.19
C ASP A 347 31.00 -20.03 -5.95
N ARG A 348 31.21 -20.47 -7.19
CA ARG A 348 30.17 -21.05 -8.04
C ARG A 348 29.42 -22.23 -7.40
N SER A 349 30.04 -23.03 -6.52
CA SER A 349 29.35 -24.12 -5.84
C SER A 349 28.43 -23.62 -4.72
N ALA A 350 28.88 -22.69 -3.86
CA ALA A 350 28.05 -22.08 -2.83
C ALA A 350 26.85 -21.33 -3.43
N LEU A 351 27.06 -20.53 -4.48
CA LEU A 351 25.96 -19.84 -5.17
C LEU A 351 25.00 -20.82 -5.84
N LYS A 352 25.48 -21.88 -6.51
CA LYS A 352 24.61 -22.91 -7.08
C LYS A 352 23.73 -23.57 -6.01
N ASN A 353 24.29 -23.87 -4.84
CA ASN A 353 23.54 -24.47 -3.74
C ASN A 353 22.47 -23.50 -3.17
N LEU A 354 22.77 -22.20 -3.05
CA LEU A 354 21.77 -21.19 -2.71
C LEU A 354 20.60 -21.17 -3.69
N LEU A 355 20.89 -21.17 -5.00
CA LEU A 355 19.86 -21.06 -6.03
C LEU A 355 18.96 -22.32 -6.08
N ILE A 356 19.53 -23.52 -5.84
CA ILE A 356 18.75 -24.77 -5.70
C ILE A 356 17.88 -24.74 -4.43
N ALA A 357 18.39 -24.24 -3.30
CA ALA A 357 17.59 -24.10 -2.08
C ALA A 357 16.44 -23.10 -2.28
N THR A 358 16.70 -21.99 -2.99
CA THR A 358 15.71 -20.96 -3.31
C THR A 358 14.61 -21.49 -4.23
N ASP A 359 14.99 -22.22 -5.30
CA ASP A 359 14.04 -22.82 -6.24
C ASP A 359 13.07 -23.79 -5.57
N LYS A 360 13.57 -24.62 -4.65
CA LYS A 360 12.75 -25.50 -3.81
C LYS A 360 11.83 -24.73 -2.87
N VAL A 361 12.33 -23.68 -2.20
CA VAL A 361 11.55 -22.83 -1.30
C VAL A 361 10.40 -22.10 -2.03
N LEU A 362 10.59 -21.78 -3.32
CA LEU A 362 9.54 -21.24 -4.20
C LEU A 362 8.63 -22.34 -4.82
N ASP A 363 9.00 -23.61 -4.70
CA ASP A 363 8.17 -24.75 -5.17
C ASP A 363 7.33 -25.39 -4.06
N VAL A 364 7.66 -25.15 -2.78
CA VAL A 364 6.80 -25.49 -1.63
C VAL A 364 5.38 -24.94 -1.88
N ASP A 365 4.40 -25.84 -1.80
CA ASP A 365 2.99 -25.55 -2.11
C ASP A 365 2.50 -24.25 -1.43
N THR A 366 2.19 -23.27 -2.29
CA THR A 366 1.85 -21.91 -1.90
C THR A 366 0.52 -21.83 -1.17
N THR A 367 -0.33 -22.86 -1.26
CA THR A 367 -1.66 -22.87 -0.61
C THR A 367 -1.63 -23.29 0.85
N SER A 368 -0.68 -24.15 1.26
CA SER A 368 -0.74 -24.88 2.53
C SER A 368 0.36 -24.50 3.54
N LEU A 369 1.64 -24.52 3.15
CA LEU A 369 2.75 -24.24 4.07
C LEU A 369 3.13 -22.75 4.13
N TRP A 370 3.12 -22.06 2.98
CA TRP A 370 3.45 -20.64 2.91
C TRP A 370 2.40 -19.75 3.57
N THR A 371 1.11 -20.04 3.40
CA THR A 371 0.00 -19.34 4.07
C THR A 371 0.11 -19.40 5.60
N LEU A 372 0.33 -20.60 6.16
CA LEU A 372 0.55 -20.79 7.60
C LEU A 372 1.85 -20.15 8.11
N ALA A 373 2.88 -20.03 7.27
CA ALA A 373 4.12 -19.33 7.62
C ALA A 373 3.93 -17.80 7.61
N GLN A 374 3.25 -17.24 6.61
CA GLN A 374 2.90 -15.82 6.51
C GLN A 374 1.95 -15.40 7.64
N ALA A 375 0.98 -16.23 8.02
CA ALA A 375 0.09 -15.97 9.17
C ALA A 375 0.87 -15.83 10.49
N ARG A 376 2.04 -16.47 10.63
CA ARG A 376 2.96 -16.30 11.76
C ARG A 376 3.94 -15.14 11.58
N LYS A 377 4.41 -14.88 10.34
CA LYS A 377 5.35 -13.78 9.99
C LYS A 377 5.06 -13.24 8.58
N PRO A 378 4.25 -12.18 8.43
CA PRO A 378 3.82 -11.70 7.11
C PRO A 378 4.97 -11.34 6.16
N TRP A 379 6.05 -10.74 6.67
CA TRP A 379 7.23 -10.33 5.90
C TRP A 379 8.22 -11.47 5.58
N ALA A 380 7.77 -12.73 5.59
CA ALA A 380 8.58 -13.91 5.25
C ALA A 380 9.11 -13.84 3.81
N GLY A 381 8.26 -13.50 2.83
CA GLY A 381 8.67 -13.33 1.42
C GLY A 381 9.71 -12.23 1.24
N SER A 382 9.53 -11.06 1.88
CA SER A 382 10.53 -9.98 1.85
C SER A 382 11.84 -10.37 2.55
N THR A 383 11.81 -11.33 3.48
CA THR A 383 13.03 -11.87 4.10
C THR A 383 13.77 -12.82 3.17
N LEU A 384 13.05 -13.61 2.36
CA LEU A 384 13.65 -14.43 1.31
C LEU A 384 14.31 -13.56 0.24
N LEU A 385 13.57 -12.59 -0.31
CA LEU A 385 14.04 -11.71 -1.38
C LEU A 385 15.38 -11.04 -1.03
N LEU A 386 15.42 -10.29 0.07
CA LEU A 386 16.63 -9.60 0.53
C LEU A 386 17.82 -10.54 0.76
N ALA A 387 17.56 -11.76 1.26
CA ALA A 387 18.62 -12.73 1.53
C ALA A 387 19.19 -13.31 0.23
N VAL A 388 18.34 -13.62 -0.75
CA VAL A 388 18.76 -14.16 -2.06
C VAL A 388 19.45 -13.08 -2.88
N GLU A 389 18.92 -11.85 -2.93
CA GLU A 389 19.55 -10.67 -3.55
C GLU A 389 20.97 -10.47 -3.03
N THR A 390 21.12 -10.28 -1.71
CA THR A 390 22.42 -10.05 -1.05
C THR A 390 23.45 -11.13 -1.38
N LEU A 391 23.04 -12.41 -1.32
CA LEU A 391 23.94 -13.53 -1.55
C LEU A 391 24.23 -13.75 -3.05
N ALA A 392 23.29 -13.47 -3.95
CA ALA A 392 23.48 -13.59 -5.40
C ALA A 392 24.48 -12.55 -5.95
N CYS A 393 24.50 -11.34 -5.38
CA CYS A 393 25.48 -10.30 -5.71
C CYS A 393 26.93 -10.67 -5.35
N SER A 394 27.11 -11.65 -4.46
CA SER A 394 28.40 -11.92 -3.81
C SER A 394 29.30 -12.90 -4.58
N LEU A 395 29.06 -13.16 -5.87
CA LEU A 395 29.82 -14.12 -6.67
C LEU A 395 31.29 -13.70 -6.88
N CYS A 396 32.23 -14.63 -6.68
CA CYS A 396 33.65 -14.44 -7.02
C CYS A 396 33.86 -13.94 -8.47
N PRO A 397 34.67 -12.89 -8.71
CA PRO A 397 34.93 -12.40 -10.08
C PRO A 397 35.42 -13.50 -11.03
N GLN A 398 36.27 -14.41 -10.56
CA GLN A 398 36.85 -15.52 -11.32
C GLN A 398 35.81 -16.56 -11.82
N ASP A 399 34.62 -16.61 -11.21
CA ASP A 399 33.54 -17.53 -11.61
C ASP A 399 32.60 -16.95 -12.69
N HIS A 400 32.90 -15.76 -13.22
CA HIS A 400 32.13 -15.11 -14.28
C HIS A 400 32.62 -15.50 -15.69
N PRO A 401 31.73 -15.54 -16.70
CA PRO A 401 30.28 -15.37 -16.61
C PRO A 401 29.61 -16.65 -16.08
N PHE A 402 28.59 -16.47 -15.23
CA PHE A 402 27.85 -17.58 -14.64
C PHE A 402 26.38 -17.53 -15.06
N THR A 403 25.87 -18.62 -15.63
CA THR A 403 24.46 -18.80 -15.95
C THR A 403 23.89 -20.01 -15.21
N PHE A 404 22.65 -19.87 -14.73
CA PHE A 404 21.92 -20.90 -14.00
C PHE A 404 20.41 -20.77 -14.27
N SER A 405 19.71 -21.90 -14.37
CA SER A 405 18.29 -21.93 -14.72
C SER A 405 17.59 -23.14 -14.10
N LEU A 406 16.51 -22.88 -13.39
CA LEU A 406 15.59 -23.83 -12.75
C LEU A 406 14.13 -23.31 -12.95
N PRO A 407 13.09 -24.09 -12.63
CA PRO A 407 11.70 -23.71 -12.88
C PRO A 407 11.29 -22.36 -12.26
N ASN A 408 11.75 -22.06 -11.04
CA ASN A 408 11.38 -20.86 -10.29
C ASN A 408 12.54 -19.83 -10.19
N VAL A 409 13.77 -20.18 -10.59
CA VAL A 409 14.98 -19.35 -10.42
C VAL A 409 15.83 -19.34 -11.68
N LEU A 410 16.11 -18.15 -12.23
CA LEU A 410 17.03 -17.97 -13.37
C LEU A 410 18.04 -16.87 -13.03
N LEU A 411 19.35 -17.15 -13.17
CA LEU A 411 20.41 -16.18 -12.90
C LEU A 411 21.41 -16.13 -14.05
N GLN A 412 21.87 -14.92 -14.37
CA GLN A 412 22.95 -14.66 -15.30
C GLN A 412 23.82 -13.51 -14.79
N SER A 413 25.10 -13.79 -14.54
CA SER A 413 26.10 -12.79 -14.17
C SER A 413 27.19 -12.68 -15.24
N GLN A 414 27.63 -11.45 -15.51
CA GLN A 414 28.70 -11.13 -16.47
C GLN A 414 29.70 -10.16 -15.82
N LEU A 415 30.99 -10.34 -16.11
CA LEU A 415 32.07 -9.47 -15.65
C LEU A 415 32.58 -8.64 -16.84
N PHE A 416 32.79 -7.34 -16.60
CA PHE A 416 33.23 -6.37 -17.57
C PHE A 416 34.53 -5.71 -17.14
N GLY A 417 35.53 -5.77 -18.01
CA GLY A 417 36.81 -5.11 -17.81
C GLY A 417 36.75 -3.59 -17.99
N PRO A 418 37.82 -2.87 -17.59
CA PRO A 418 37.85 -1.39 -17.48
C PRO A 418 37.79 -0.62 -18.80
N THR A 419 37.59 -1.29 -19.93
CA THR A 419 37.40 -0.68 -21.25
C THR A 419 35.95 -0.79 -21.75
N PHE A 420 35.04 -1.46 -21.03
CA PHE A 420 33.74 -1.88 -21.55
C PHE A 420 32.83 -0.70 -21.94
N PRO A 421 32.47 -0.53 -23.23
CA PRO A 421 31.74 0.64 -23.68
C PRO A 421 30.51 0.23 -24.53
N ALA A 422 29.56 -0.47 -23.94
CA ALA A 422 28.31 -0.88 -24.60
C ALA A 422 27.13 -0.83 -23.62
N ASN A 423 25.90 -0.92 -24.15
CA ASN A 423 24.73 -1.17 -23.31
C ASN A 423 24.77 -2.64 -22.87
N TYR A 424 24.60 -2.91 -21.58
CA TYR A 424 24.30 -4.27 -21.12
C TYR A 424 22.87 -4.60 -21.55
N SER A 425 22.64 -5.81 -22.07
CA SER A 425 21.31 -6.28 -22.46
C SER A 425 21.18 -7.78 -22.20
N ILE A 426 20.03 -8.19 -21.67
CA ILE A 426 19.73 -9.56 -21.30
C ILE A 426 18.26 -9.90 -21.60
N SER A 427 18.02 -11.15 -21.99
CA SER A 427 16.67 -11.72 -22.14
C SER A 427 16.56 -13.05 -21.41
N PHE A 428 15.46 -13.26 -20.70
CA PHE A 428 15.16 -14.48 -19.96
C PHE A 428 14.02 -15.26 -20.63
N PRO A 429 14.08 -16.61 -20.70
CA PRO A 429 13.04 -17.46 -21.28
C PRO A 429 11.86 -17.64 -20.31
N THR A 430 11.19 -16.54 -19.98
CA THR A 430 9.87 -16.51 -19.31
C THR A 430 8.74 -16.53 -20.34
N ARG A 431 7.49 -16.60 -19.87
CA ARG A 431 6.28 -16.44 -20.69
C ARG A 431 5.37 -15.41 -20.02
N PRO A 432 5.19 -14.19 -20.57
CA PRO A 432 5.93 -13.61 -21.70
C PRO A 432 7.46 -13.46 -21.46
N PRO A 433 8.28 -13.29 -22.51
CA PRO A 433 9.74 -13.19 -22.39
C PRO A 433 10.18 -11.84 -21.82
N LEU A 434 10.91 -11.87 -20.72
CA LEU A 434 11.42 -10.71 -20.00
C LEU A 434 12.74 -10.25 -20.60
N GLN A 435 12.88 -8.96 -20.89
CA GLN A 435 14.12 -8.33 -21.36
C GLN A 435 14.51 -7.18 -20.41
N ALA A 436 15.80 -6.97 -20.22
CA ALA A 436 16.34 -5.84 -19.47
C ALA A 436 17.60 -5.28 -20.12
N GLN A 437 17.76 -3.96 -20.09
CA GLN A 437 18.86 -3.23 -20.68
C GLN A 437 19.34 -2.13 -19.72
N ILE A 438 20.66 -2.03 -19.53
CA ILE A 438 21.29 -0.95 -18.74
C ILE A 438 22.07 -0.08 -19.74
N PRO A 439 21.66 1.18 -19.97
CA PRO A 439 22.32 2.05 -20.93
C PRO A 439 23.76 2.38 -20.56
N ARG A 440 24.62 2.46 -21.58
CA ARG A 440 26.05 2.79 -21.49
C ARG A 440 26.35 4.07 -20.71
N HIS A 441 25.44 5.05 -20.67
CA HIS A 441 25.63 6.28 -19.90
C HIS A 441 25.55 6.04 -18.37
N SER A 442 24.81 5.03 -17.91
CA SER A 442 24.69 4.69 -16.49
C SER A 442 25.85 3.79 -16.02
N LEU A 443 26.48 3.07 -16.95
CA LEU A 443 27.71 2.31 -16.70
C LEU A 443 28.97 3.18 -16.76
N ALA A 444 29.01 4.23 -17.60
CA ALA A 444 30.19 5.06 -17.82
C ALA A 444 30.84 5.67 -16.55
N PRO A 445 30.09 6.15 -15.53
CA PRO A 445 30.69 6.65 -14.29
C PRO A 445 31.51 5.61 -13.52
N LEU A 446 31.13 4.32 -13.60
CA LEU A 446 31.82 3.22 -12.92
C LEU A 446 33.15 2.85 -13.59
N VAL A 447 33.22 3.01 -14.91
CA VAL A 447 34.39 2.65 -15.72
C VAL A 447 35.58 3.59 -15.45
N HIS A 448 35.33 4.83 -14.99
CA HIS A 448 36.37 5.84 -14.82
C HIS A 448 37.48 5.50 -13.81
N ASN A 449 37.25 4.58 -12.87
CA ASN A 449 38.26 4.16 -11.88
C ASN A 449 39.14 2.99 -12.34
N GLY A 450 38.93 2.42 -13.53
CA GLY A 450 39.67 1.25 -14.00
C GLY A 450 39.34 -0.06 -13.24
N THR A 451 38.27 -0.05 -12.45
CA THR A 451 37.73 -1.21 -11.72
C THR A 451 36.96 -2.15 -12.64
N GLU A 452 37.06 -3.46 -12.38
CA GLU A 452 36.17 -4.45 -12.99
C GLU A 452 34.74 -4.29 -12.43
N ILE A 453 33.75 -4.50 -13.30
CA ILE A 453 32.33 -4.35 -12.99
C ILE A 453 31.64 -5.69 -13.22
N SER A 454 31.04 -6.31 -12.21
CA SER A 454 30.12 -7.44 -12.41
C SER A 454 28.66 -6.97 -12.36
N ILE A 455 27.86 -7.52 -13.28
CA ILE A 455 26.41 -7.27 -13.38
C ILE A 455 25.70 -8.61 -13.25
N THR A 456 24.99 -8.79 -12.15
CA THR A 456 24.18 -9.98 -11.87
C THR A 456 22.71 -9.66 -12.07
N SER A 457 22.06 -10.40 -12.97
CA SER A 457 20.61 -10.36 -13.20
C SER A 457 19.99 -11.68 -12.72
N LEU A 458 18.94 -11.60 -11.91
CA LEU A 458 18.26 -12.72 -11.28
C LEU A 458 16.74 -12.58 -11.45
N VAL A 459 16.06 -13.64 -11.88
CA VAL A 459 14.60 -13.73 -11.98
C VAL A 459 14.10 -14.79 -11.00
N LEU A 460 13.15 -14.39 -10.16
CA LEU A 460 12.47 -15.25 -9.18
C LEU A 460 10.99 -15.33 -9.57
N ARG A 461 10.48 -16.54 -9.80
CA ARG A 461 9.07 -16.78 -10.15
C ARG A 461 8.24 -17.12 -8.91
N LYS A 462 6.93 -16.85 -8.95
CA LYS A 462 5.95 -17.03 -7.85
C LYS A 462 6.20 -16.19 -6.58
N LEU A 463 7.40 -15.62 -6.40
CA LEU A 463 7.80 -14.86 -5.22
C LEU A 463 6.93 -13.63 -4.99
N ASP A 464 6.41 -13.03 -6.06
CA ASP A 464 5.44 -11.95 -6.05
C ASP A 464 4.16 -12.31 -5.28
N HIS A 465 3.66 -13.54 -5.40
CA HIS A 465 2.52 -14.04 -4.60
C HIS A 465 2.88 -14.33 -3.13
N LEU A 466 4.17 -14.36 -2.79
CA LEU A 466 4.70 -14.59 -1.44
C LEU A 466 5.09 -13.28 -0.73
N LEU A 467 5.15 -12.17 -1.46
CA LEU A 467 5.40 -10.83 -0.92
C LEU A 467 4.08 -10.21 -0.39
N PRO A 468 4.12 -9.48 0.74
CA PRO A 468 2.94 -8.76 1.24
C PRO A 468 2.34 -7.80 0.21
N SER A 469 1.01 -7.67 0.19
CA SER A 469 0.24 -6.65 -0.55
C SER A 469 0.36 -5.25 0.09
N ASN A 470 1.61 -4.85 0.36
CA ASN A 470 2.00 -3.58 0.95
C ASN A 470 2.29 -2.59 -0.18
N TYR A 471 1.42 -1.61 -0.41
CA TYR A 471 1.58 -0.63 -1.49
C TYR A 471 2.01 0.74 -0.95
N GLY A 472 3.07 1.31 -1.54
CA GLY A 472 3.63 2.62 -1.20
C GLY A 472 2.87 3.79 -1.83
N GLN A 473 3.28 5.02 -1.50
CA GLN A 473 2.49 6.22 -1.79
C GLN A 473 2.17 6.39 -3.29
N GLY A 474 0.88 6.49 -3.61
CA GLY A 474 0.38 6.64 -4.97
C GLY A 474 0.36 5.36 -5.81
N LEU A 475 0.59 4.20 -5.22
CA LEU A 475 -0.09 2.95 -5.58
C LEU A 475 -1.29 2.85 -4.63
N GLY A 476 -2.51 2.74 -5.15
CA GLY A 476 -3.71 2.80 -4.31
C GLY A 476 -4.04 1.46 -3.64
N ASP A 477 -5.03 1.45 -2.74
CA ASP A 477 -5.55 0.23 -2.07
C ASP A 477 -6.26 -0.78 -3.02
N SER A 478 -6.04 -0.67 -4.33
CA SER A 478 -6.50 -1.62 -5.33
C SER A 478 -5.69 -2.91 -5.28
N LEU A 479 -6.37 -4.05 -5.34
CA LEU A 479 -5.74 -5.36 -5.55
C LEU A 479 -5.09 -5.41 -6.95
N TYR A 480 -3.80 -5.12 -7.01
CA TYR A 480 -3.01 -5.26 -8.22
C TYR A 480 -2.65 -6.74 -8.46
N ALA A 481 -2.84 -7.22 -9.69
CA ALA A 481 -2.32 -8.52 -10.11
C ALA A 481 -0.82 -8.41 -10.46
N THR A 482 -0.07 -9.49 -10.26
CA THR A 482 1.35 -9.58 -10.59
C THR A 482 1.60 -10.68 -11.64
N PRO A 483 2.59 -10.52 -12.54
CA PRO A 483 2.83 -11.46 -13.65
C PRO A 483 3.58 -12.75 -13.23
N GLY A 484 3.65 -13.09 -11.93
CA GLY A 484 4.36 -14.27 -11.45
C GLY A 484 5.89 -14.11 -11.37
N LEU A 485 6.41 -12.87 -11.45
CA LEU A 485 7.83 -12.58 -11.71
C LEU A 485 8.37 -11.40 -10.89
N VAL A 486 9.57 -11.57 -10.32
CA VAL A 486 10.41 -10.52 -9.73
C VAL A 486 11.80 -10.55 -10.40
N LEU A 487 12.30 -9.40 -10.83
CA LEU A 487 13.59 -9.21 -11.50
C LEU A 487 14.54 -8.40 -10.60
N VAL A 488 15.58 -9.03 -10.07
CA VAL A 488 16.64 -8.38 -9.29
C VAL A 488 17.82 -8.11 -10.23
N ILE A 489 18.27 -6.85 -10.28
CA ILE A 489 19.47 -6.45 -11.04
C ILE A 489 20.41 -5.70 -10.11
N SER A 490 21.66 -6.15 -10.06
CA SER A 490 22.65 -5.64 -9.12
C SER A 490 24.01 -5.49 -9.80
N ILE A 491 24.69 -4.39 -9.49
CA ILE A 491 26.01 -4.06 -10.04
C ILE A 491 27.02 -3.95 -8.90
N MET A 492 28.15 -4.64 -9.04
CA MET A 492 29.31 -4.51 -8.16
C MET A 492 30.47 -3.88 -8.95
N ALA A 493 31.13 -2.88 -8.38
CA ALA A 493 32.38 -2.31 -8.88
C ALA A 493 33.49 -2.60 -7.86
N GLY A 494 34.31 -3.62 -8.13
CA GLY A 494 35.12 -4.26 -7.08
C GLY A 494 34.23 -4.71 -5.89
N ASP A 495 34.69 -4.46 -4.66
CA ASP A 495 33.95 -4.83 -3.43
C ASP A 495 32.83 -3.83 -3.03
N GLN A 496 32.35 -2.98 -3.95
CA GLN A 496 31.27 -2.01 -3.67
C GLN A 496 30.04 -2.26 -4.54
N ALA A 497 28.89 -2.45 -3.90
CA ALA A 497 27.58 -2.48 -4.54
C ALA A 497 27.16 -1.06 -4.98
N PHE A 498 26.61 -0.95 -6.19
CA PHE A 498 26.09 0.29 -6.76
C PHE A 498 24.56 0.23 -6.87
N SER A 499 23.87 1.29 -6.44
CA SER A 499 22.40 1.30 -6.24
C SER A 499 21.64 2.34 -7.06
N GLN A 500 22.33 3.19 -7.82
CA GLN A 500 21.74 4.17 -8.74
C GLN A 500 22.05 3.76 -10.19
N GLY A 501 21.20 4.12 -11.14
CA GLY A 501 21.44 3.84 -12.55
C GLY A 501 20.15 3.58 -13.32
N GLU A 502 20.14 3.95 -14.60
CA GLU A 502 18.99 3.72 -15.47
C GLU A 502 18.91 2.26 -15.92
N VAL A 503 17.74 1.66 -15.75
CA VAL A 503 17.40 0.31 -16.22
C VAL A 503 16.10 0.37 -17.01
N ILE A 504 16.14 -0.15 -18.24
CA ILE A 504 14.99 -0.30 -19.13
C ILE A 504 14.59 -1.76 -19.12
N MET A 505 13.33 -2.08 -18.82
CA MET A 505 12.82 -3.45 -18.75
C MET A 505 11.56 -3.60 -19.60
N ASP A 506 11.47 -4.69 -20.36
CA ASP A 506 10.25 -5.08 -21.09
C ASP A 506 9.77 -6.42 -20.51
N PHE A 507 8.66 -6.39 -19.78
CA PHE A 507 8.02 -7.58 -19.21
C PHE A 507 7.09 -8.28 -20.22
N GLY A 508 7.06 -7.82 -21.47
CA GLY A 508 6.27 -8.38 -22.57
C GLY A 508 4.79 -7.97 -22.54
N ASN A 509 4.04 -8.50 -23.50
CA ASN A 509 2.61 -8.19 -23.61
C ASN A 509 1.85 -8.82 -22.43
N THR A 510 1.20 -7.98 -21.64
CA THR A 510 0.47 -8.36 -20.43
C THR A 510 -0.88 -7.64 -20.41
N ASP A 511 -1.95 -8.36 -20.10
CA ASP A 511 -3.33 -7.87 -20.24
C ASP A 511 -3.75 -6.89 -19.12
N GLY A 512 -3.51 -5.59 -19.29
CA GLY A 512 -3.92 -4.54 -18.36
C GLY A 512 -3.14 -3.24 -18.53
N SER A 513 -3.24 -2.32 -17.57
CA SER A 513 -2.36 -1.15 -17.48
C SER A 513 -1.18 -1.45 -16.53
N PRO A 514 0.05 -1.58 -17.04
CA PRO A 514 1.20 -1.97 -16.22
C PRO A 514 1.80 -0.77 -15.47
N HIS A 515 1.87 -0.88 -14.15
CA HIS A 515 2.61 0.02 -13.27
C HIS A 515 3.98 -0.59 -12.97
N CYS A 516 5.03 0.09 -13.41
CA CYS A 516 6.41 -0.27 -13.15
C CYS A 516 6.76 0.02 -11.68
N VAL A 517 7.20 -1.00 -10.94
CA VAL A 517 7.47 -0.89 -9.50
C VAL A 517 8.73 -1.64 -9.09
N PHE A 518 9.17 -1.38 -7.86
CA PHE A 518 10.19 -2.15 -7.18
C PHE A 518 9.76 -2.47 -5.75
N TRP A 519 10.41 -3.46 -5.14
CA TRP A 519 10.23 -3.79 -3.74
C TRP A 519 11.20 -2.97 -2.87
N ASP A 520 10.69 -1.95 -2.20
CA ASP A 520 11.45 -1.17 -1.23
C ASP A 520 11.44 -1.87 0.13
N HIS A 521 12.60 -2.36 0.54
CA HIS A 521 12.80 -3.03 1.83
C HIS A 521 12.70 -2.10 3.06
N SER A 522 12.75 -0.77 2.89
CA SER A 522 12.65 0.20 3.99
C SER A 522 11.22 0.45 4.46
N LEU A 523 10.24 0.33 3.56
CA LEU A 523 8.83 0.60 3.84
C LEU A 523 8.25 -0.33 4.93
N PHE A 524 7.14 0.12 5.51
CA PHE A 524 6.37 -0.60 6.53
C PHE A 524 7.24 -1.06 7.72
N GLN A 525 8.10 -0.16 8.23
CA GLN A 525 9.04 -0.42 9.33
C GLN A 525 10.07 -1.53 9.03
N GLY A 526 10.62 -1.55 7.82
CA GLY A 526 11.59 -2.59 7.40
C GLY A 526 10.95 -3.96 7.12
N ARG A 527 9.63 -4.00 6.86
CA ARG A 527 8.88 -5.20 6.44
C ARG A 527 8.78 -5.32 4.91
N GLY A 528 9.02 -4.21 4.22
CA GLY A 528 9.02 -4.09 2.76
C GLY A 528 7.66 -3.72 2.17
N GLY A 529 7.65 -3.13 0.97
CA GLY A 529 6.46 -2.86 0.18
C GLY A 529 6.79 -2.47 -1.26
N TRP A 530 5.79 -2.54 -2.14
CA TRP A 530 5.90 -2.08 -3.53
C TRP A 530 5.93 -0.55 -3.61
N SER A 531 6.89 0.01 -4.33
CA SER A 531 6.99 1.46 -4.60
C SER A 531 7.14 1.73 -6.09
N LYS A 532 6.64 2.89 -6.53
CA LYS A 532 6.81 3.43 -7.89
C LYS A 532 7.88 4.52 -7.98
N GLU A 533 8.54 4.85 -6.87
CA GLU A 533 9.51 5.95 -6.82
C GLU A 533 10.72 5.67 -7.73
N GLY A 534 11.10 6.65 -8.55
CA GLY A 534 12.17 6.50 -9.54
C GLY A 534 11.86 5.54 -10.70
N CYS A 535 10.63 5.00 -10.81
CA CYS A 535 10.19 4.12 -11.90
C CYS A 535 9.03 4.75 -12.71
N GLN A 536 9.05 4.58 -14.03
CA GLN A 536 8.03 5.11 -14.95
C GLN A 536 7.69 4.07 -16.03
N ALA A 537 6.42 3.99 -16.40
CA ALA A 537 5.97 3.21 -17.55
C ALA A 537 5.98 4.09 -18.81
N GLN A 538 6.64 3.62 -19.87
CA GLN A 538 6.71 4.29 -21.17
C GLN A 538 6.12 3.38 -22.24
N ALA A 539 5.15 3.89 -23.01
CA ALA A 539 4.64 3.17 -24.17
C ALA A 539 5.72 3.10 -25.26
N ALA A 540 6.12 1.89 -25.67
CA ALA A 540 7.13 1.72 -26.70
C ALA A 540 6.58 2.19 -28.06
N SER A 541 7.26 3.12 -28.72
CA SER A 541 6.79 3.75 -29.97
C SER A 541 6.72 2.84 -31.20
N ALA A 542 6.94 1.53 -31.03
CA ALA A 542 6.89 0.51 -32.07
C ALA A 542 6.38 -0.88 -31.57
N SER A 543 5.85 -0.97 -30.35
CA SER A 543 5.37 -2.23 -29.75
C SER A 543 4.16 -1.96 -28.84
N PRO A 544 3.16 -2.86 -28.75
CA PRO A 544 2.10 -2.76 -27.74
C PRO A 544 2.60 -3.00 -26.30
N THR A 545 3.87 -3.36 -26.10
CA THR A 545 4.48 -3.54 -24.78
C THR A 545 4.84 -2.21 -24.11
N ALA A 546 4.57 -2.09 -22.82
CA ALA A 546 5.06 -1.00 -22.01
C ALA A 546 6.47 -1.32 -21.49
N GLN A 547 7.39 -0.38 -21.65
CA GLN A 547 8.74 -0.47 -21.12
C GLN A 547 8.82 0.26 -19.77
N CYS A 548 9.43 -0.39 -18.79
CA CYS A 548 9.66 0.14 -17.47
C CYS A 548 11.04 0.77 -17.38
N LEU A 549 11.08 2.08 -17.18
CA LEU A 549 12.27 2.88 -16.96
C LEU A 549 12.43 3.14 -15.46
N CYS A 550 13.44 2.57 -14.83
CA CYS A 550 13.76 2.82 -13.41
C CYS A 550 15.16 3.47 -13.28
N GLN A 551 15.35 4.35 -12.29
CA GLN A 551 16.59 5.14 -12.11
C GLN A 551 17.49 4.67 -10.94
N HIS A 552 17.20 3.48 -10.41
CA HIS A 552 17.95 2.81 -9.34
C HIS A 552 18.15 1.32 -9.65
N LEU A 553 18.81 0.59 -8.76
CA LEU A 553 19.10 -0.84 -8.88
C LEU A 553 18.56 -1.56 -7.63
N THR A 554 17.48 -2.33 -7.81
CA THR A 554 16.71 -3.00 -6.75
C THR A 554 16.00 -4.26 -7.31
N ALA A 555 15.04 -4.82 -6.56
CA ALA A 555 14.15 -5.89 -7.00
C ALA A 555 12.87 -5.34 -7.69
N PHE A 556 12.81 -5.41 -9.01
CA PHE A 556 11.73 -4.89 -9.86
C PHE A 556 10.59 -5.87 -10.10
N SER A 557 9.39 -5.36 -10.34
CA SER A 557 8.26 -6.11 -10.91
C SER A 557 7.29 -5.15 -11.61
N VAL A 558 6.19 -5.68 -12.13
CA VAL A 558 5.10 -4.91 -12.72
C VAL A 558 3.81 -5.24 -11.97
N LEU A 559 3.13 -4.21 -11.47
CA LEU A 559 1.78 -4.32 -10.92
C LEU A 559 0.77 -4.01 -12.01
N MET A 560 -0.20 -4.89 -12.18
CA MET A 560 -1.27 -4.75 -13.17
C MET A 560 -2.55 -4.32 -12.47
N SER A 561 -3.10 -3.16 -12.84
CA SER A 561 -4.42 -2.78 -12.34
C SER A 561 -5.49 -3.63 -13.03
N PRO A 562 -6.35 -4.36 -12.30
CA PRO A 562 -7.49 -5.06 -12.91
C PRO A 562 -8.52 -4.06 -13.45
N HIS A 563 -8.58 -2.86 -12.85
CA HIS A 563 -9.31 -1.73 -13.41
C HIS A 563 -8.37 -0.98 -14.37
N THR A 564 -8.47 -1.31 -15.65
CA THR A 564 -8.05 -0.39 -16.69
C THR A 564 -8.95 0.85 -16.60
N VAL A 565 -8.36 1.97 -16.19
CA VAL A 565 -8.81 3.29 -16.63
C VAL A 565 -7.84 3.67 -17.74
N PRO A 566 -8.18 3.44 -19.02
CA PRO A 566 -7.40 4.01 -20.11
C PRO A 566 -7.39 5.54 -19.95
N GLU A 567 -6.21 6.15 -19.89
CA GLU A 567 -6.07 7.54 -20.31
C GLU A 567 -6.29 7.57 -21.83
N GLU A 568 -7.56 7.57 -22.22
CA GLU A 568 -8.00 7.70 -23.60
C GLU A 568 -7.96 9.19 -23.98
N PRO A 569 -6.93 9.68 -24.70
CA PRO A 569 -6.92 11.05 -25.18
C PRO A 569 -8.12 11.33 -26.10
N ALA A 570 -8.70 10.28 -26.72
CA ALA A 570 -9.96 10.36 -27.44
C ALA A 570 -11.13 10.82 -26.56
N LEU A 571 -11.26 10.29 -25.34
CA LEU A 571 -12.35 10.64 -24.42
C LEU A 571 -12.16 12.04 -23.81
N ALA A 572 -10.92 12.42 -23.49
CA ALA A 572 -10.57 13.76 -23.05
C ALA A 572 -10.83 14.82 -24.14
N LEU A 573 -10.36 14.56 -25.37
CA LEU A 573 -10.59 15.43 -26.54
C LEU A 573 -12.08 15.56 -26.86
N LEU A 574 -12.82 14.46 -26.85
CA LEU A 574 -14.27 14.41 -27.06
C LEU A 574 -15.01 15.24 -26.00
N THR A 575 -14.60 15.15 -24.74
CA THR A 575 -15.15 15.93 -23.62
C THR A 575 -14.88 17.42 -23.79
N GLN A 576 -13.64 17.81 -24.12
CA GLN A 576 -13.26 19.20 -24.35
C GLN A 576 -14.02 19.83 -25.54
N VAL A 577 -14.13 19.11 -26.67
CA VAL A 577 -14.85 19.57 -27.86
C VAL A 577 -16.36 19.62 -27.61
N GLY A 578 -16.93 18.61 -26.95
CA GLY A 578 -18.35 18.55 -26.61
C GLY A 578 -18.78 19.67 -25.67
N LEU A 579 -18.07 19.87 -24.55
CA LEU A 579 -18.34 20.96 -23.60
C LEU A 579 -18.14 22.34 -24.24
N GLY A 580 -17.12 22.52 -25.09
CA GLY A 580 -16.94 23.75 -25.86
C GLY A 580 -18.14 24.07 -26.76
N ALA A 581 -18.69 23.05 -27.44
CA ALA A 581 -19.91 23.17 -28.24
C ALA A 581 -21.16 23.41 -27.36
N SER A 582 -21.27 22.78 -26.19
CA SER A 582 -22.33 23.01 -25.20
C SER A 582 -22.36 24.48 -24.76
N ILE A 583 -21.22 25.01 -24.31
CA ILE A 583 -21.07 26.41 -23.86
C ILE A 583 -21.48 27.39 -24.97
N LEU A 584 -21.00 27.20 -26.20
CA LEU A 584 -21.36 28.06 -27.34
C LEU A 584 -22.86 27.99 -27.65
N ALA A 585 -23.46 26.81 -27.63
CA ALA A 585 -24.89 26.63 -27.86
C ALA A 585 -25.76 27.24 -26.75
N LEU A 586 -25.32 27.15 -25.48
CA LEU A 586 -25.99 27.76 -24.33
C LEU A 586 -25.92 29.30 -24.36
N LEU A 587 -24.79 29.88 -24.80
CA LEU A 587 -24.65 31.32 -25.02
C LEU A 587 -25.58 31.81 -26.14
N VAL A 588 -25.69 31.08 -27.26
CA VAL A 588 -26.65 31.37 -28.33
C VAL A 588 -28.09 31.25 -27.83
N CYS A 589 -28.39 30.21 -27.04
CA CYS A 589 -29.70 29.99 -26.42
C CYS A 589 -30.11 31.17 -25.52
N LEU A 590 -29.18 31.64 -24.65
CA LEU A 590 -29.38 32.80 -23.79
C LEU A 590 -29.60 34.08 -24.62
N GLY A 591 -28.87 34.26 -25.73
CA GLY A 591 -29.06 35.34 -26.69
C GLY A 591 -30.47 35.34 -27.31
N VAL A 592 -30.96 34.19 -27.78
CA VAL A 592 -32.33 34.04 -28.30
C VAL A 592 -33.36 34.32 -27.20
N TYR A 593 -33.15 33.82 -25.98
CA TYR A 593 -34.05 34.13 -24.87
C TYR A 593 -34.09 35.63 -24.55
N ARG A 594 -32.95 36.32 -24.43
CA ARG A 594 -32.89 37.80 -24.28
C ARG A 594 -33.64 38.52 -25.40
N LEU A 595 -33.55 38.03 -26.65
CA LEU A 595 -34.17 38.63 -27.83
C LEU A 595 -35.71 38.44 -27.88
N VAL A 596 -36.23 37.31 -27.36
CA VAL A 596 -37.61 36.86 -27.60
C VAL A 596 -38.49 36.78 -26.33
N TRP A 597 -37.90 36.85 -25.12
CA TRP A 597 -38.56 36.67 -23.81
C TRP A 597 -39.97 37.28 -23.71
N ARG A 598 -40.09 38.59 -23.99
CA ARG A 598 -41.35 39.35 -23.87
C ARG A 598 -42.48 38.86 -24.78
N VAL A 599 -42.19 38.12 -25.85
CA VAL A 599 -43.19 37.57 -26.78
C VAL A 599 -43.62 36.16 -26.35
N VAL A 600 -42.66 35.32 -25.97
CA VAL A 600 -42.90 33.90 -25.65
C VAL A 600 -43.50 33.68 -24.26
N VAL A 601 -43.26 34.57 -23.30
CA VAL A 601 -43.74 34.51 -21.91
C VAL A 601 -45.26 34.84 -21.74
N ARG A 602 -45.99 35.14 -22.83
CA ARG A 602 -47.35 35.74 -22.77
C ARG A 602 -48.41 34.96 -21.98
N ASN A 603 -48.29 33.63 -21.84
CA ASN A 603 -49.25 32.80 -21.10
C ASN A 603 -48.63 32.28 -19.79
N LYS A 604 -49.43 32.12 -18.70
CA LYS A 604 -48.95 31.63 -17.38
C LYS A 604 -48.15 30.32 -17.47
N VAL A 605 -48.70 29.33 -18.19
CA VAL A 605 -48.04 28.04 -18.47
C VAL A 605 -46.73 28.20 -19.25
N SER A 606 -46.71 29.11 -20.24
CA SER A 606 -45.52 29.40 -21.03
C SER A 606 -44.42 29.98 -20.15
N TYR A 607 -44.76 30.89 -19.24
CA TYR A 607 -43.80 31.50 -18.32
C TYR A 607 -43.06 30.48 -17.45
N PHE A 608 -43.76 29.56 -16.78
CA PHE A 608 -43.10 28.56 -15.91
C PHE A 608 -42.14 27.65 -16.70
N ARG A 609 -42.53 27.19 -17.89
CA ARG A 609 -41.67 26.32 -18.73
C ARG A 609 -40.39 27.03 -19.16
N HIS A 610 -40.49 28.25 -19.70
CA HIS A 610 -39.29 28.98 -20.15
C HIS A 610 -38.48 29.57 -18.99
N ALA A 611 -39.08 29.79 -17.82
CA ALA A 611 -38.35 30.13 -16.61
C ALA A 611 -37.51 28.94 -16.11
N ALA A 612 -38.07 27.73 -16.07
CA ALA A 612 -37.29 26.53 -15.75
C ALA A 612 -36.15 26.33 -16.77
N LEU A 613 -36.44 26.37 -18.07
CA LEU A 613 -35.43 26.20 -19.12
C LEU A 613 -34.34 27.28 -19.08
N LEU A 614 -34.67 28.54 -18.76
CA LEU A 614 -33.67 29.60 -18.59
C LEU A 614 -32.75 29.32 -17.38
N ASN A 615 -33.29 28.85 -16.25
CA ASN A 615 -32.45 28.51 -15.09
C ASN A 615 -31.59 27.27 -15.38
N MET A 616 -32.09 26.26 -16.10
CA MET A 616 -31.26 25.13 -16.57
C MET A 616 -30.12 25.59 -17.49
N VAL A 617 -30.38 26.49 -18.43
CA VAL A 617 -29.35 27.08 -19.31
C VAL A 617 -28.29 27.84 -18.50
N LEU A 618 -28.69 28.58 -17.46
CA LEU A 618 -27.76 29.31 -16.59
C LEU A 618 -26.95 28.39 -15.68
N CYS A 619 -27.58 27.38 -15.06
CA CYS A 619 -26.89 26.41 -14.21
C CYS A 619 -25.90 25.56 -15.02
N LEU A 620 -26.31 25.02 -16.17
CA LEU A 620 -25.46 24.19 -17.01
C LEU A 620 -24.30 25.00 -17.64
N LEU A 621 -24.55 26.23 -18.08
CA LEU A 621 -23.47 27.11 -18.59
C LEU A 621 -22.41 27.38 -17.51
N ALA A 622 -22.85 27.61 -16.26
CA ALA A 622 -21.94 27.80 -15.13
C ALA A 622 -21.26 26.48 -14.73
N ALA A 623 -21.94 25.33 -14.84
CA ALA A 623 -21.37 24.02 -14.54
C ALA A 623 -20.30 23.60 -15.57
N ASP A 624 -20.59 23.72 -16.86
CA ASP A 624 -19.67 23.37 -17.96
C ASP A 624 -18.44 24.29 -17.95
N THR A 625 -18.59 25.58 -17.64
CA THR A 625 -17.44 26.50 -17.48
C THR A 625 -16.66 26.27 -16.18
N CYS A 626 -17.32 25.85 -15.10
CA CYS A 626 -16.66 25.40 -13.86
C CYS A 626 -15.82 24.14 -14.11
N PHE A 627 -16.40 23.14 -14.79
CA PHE A 627 -15.73 21.87 -15.11
C PHE A 627 -14.55 22.07 -16.08
N LEU A 628 -14.73 22.84 -17.15
CA LEU A 628 -13.66 23.15 -18.10
C LEU A 628 -12.57 24.05 -17.48
N GLY A 629 -12.92 24.85 -16.46
CA GLY A 629 -11.97 25.68 -15.71
C GLY A 629 -11.17 24.92 -14.64
N ALA A 630 -11.70 23.81 -14.12
CA ALA A 630 -11.12 23.08 -12.98
C ALA A 630 -9.67 22.58 -13.19
N PRO A 631 -9.27 22.07 -14.38
CA PRO A 631 -7.87 21.64 -14.62
C PRO A 631 -6.84 22.79 -14.63
N PHE A 632 -7.27 24.04 -14.71
CA PHE A 632 -6.39 25.22 -14.68
C PHE A 632 -6.16 25.77 -13.26
N LEU A 633 -6.75 25.14 -12.23
CA LEU A 633 -6.57 25.50 -10.83
C LEU A 633 -5.43 24.69 -10.18
N PRO A 634 -4.66 25.26 -9.24
CA PRO A 634 -3.58 24.53 -8.59
C PRO A 634 -4.14 23.36 -7.75
N PRO A 635 -3.79 22.10 -8.08
CA PRO A 635 -4.29 20.93 -7.38
C PRO A 635 -3.61 20.78 -6.01
N GLY A 636 -4.35 20.27 -5.03
CA GLY A 636 -3.80 19.92 -3.72
C GLY A 636 -4.88 19.88 -2.62
N PRO A 637 -4.73 19.03 -1.60
CA PRO A 637 -5.75 18.80 -0.57
C PRO A 637 -6.01 20.00 0.35
N GLN A 638 -5.19 21.05 0.26
CA GLN A 638 -5.34 22.32 1.00
C GLN A 638 -5.61 23.52 0.07
N SER A 639 -5.94 23.30 -1.21
CA SER A 639 -6.22 24.36 -2.19
C SER A 639 -7.66 24.87 -2.05
N PRO A 640 -7.91 26.08 -1.48
CA PRO A 640 -9.28 26.56 -1.27
C PRO A 640 -10.00 26.87 -2.58
N LEU A 641 -9.24 27.16 -3.65
CA LEU A 641 -9.79 27.37 -5.00
C LEU A 641 -10.28 26.05 -5.61
N CYS A 642 -9.51 24.97 -5.45
CA CYS A 642 -9.88 23.63 -5.91
C CYS A 642 -11.13 23.14 -5.16
N LEU A 643 -11.16 23.28 -3.83
CA LEU A 643 -12.32 22.94 -3.00
C LEU A 643 -13.57 23.75 -3.37
N ALA A 644 -13.43 25.07 -3.56
CA ALA A 644 -14.53 25.94 -3.97
C ALA A 644 -15.05 25.58 -5.37
N ALA A 645 -14.16 25.27 -6.33
CA ALA A 645 -14.55 24.82 -7.66
C ALA A 645 -15.34 23.51 -7.59
N THR A 646 -14.84 22.48 -6.90
CA THR A 646 -15.55 21.19 -6.75
C THR A 646 -16.93 21.38 -6.13
N PHE A 647 -17.05 22.19 -5.07
CA PHE A 647 -18.35 22.51 -4.46
C PHE A 647 -19.29 23.26 -5.41
N VAL A 648 -18.80 24.26 -6.13
CA VAL A 648 -19.60 25.05 -7.08
C VAL A 648 -20.04 24.20 -8.27
N CYS A 649 -19.16 23.40 -8.87
CA CYS A 649 -19.53 22.52 -9.98
C CYS A 649 -20.55 21.46 -9.53
N HIS A 650 -20.35 20.84 -8.35
CA HIS A 650 -21.29 19.88 -7.76
C HIS A 650 -22.69 20.50 -7.57
N PHE A 651 -22.76 21.67 -6.91
CA PHE A 651 -24.01 22.39 -6.71
C PHE A 651 -24.71 22.74 -8.03
N LEU A 652 -23.98 23.20 -9.05
CA LEU A 652 -24.56 23.65 -10.32
C LEU A 652 -25.08 22.49 -11.19
N TYR A 653 -24.35 21.37 -11.25
CA TYR A 653 -24.87 20.17 -11.92
C TYR A 653 -26.11 19.64 -11.18
N LEU A 654 -26.08 19.54 -9.85
CA LEU A 654 -27.24 19.08 -9.07
C LEU A 654 -28.44 20.03 -9.21
N ALA A 655 -28.22 21.34 -9.21
CA ALA A 655 -29.27 22.34 -9.45
C ALA A 655 -29.89 22.20 -10.85
N THR A 656 -29.10 21.84 -11.87
CA THR A 656 -29.63 21.56 -13.21
C THR A 656 -30.63 20.39 -13.18
N PHE A 657 -30.37 19.33 -12.40
CA PHE A 657 -31.33 18.24 -12.17
C PHE A 657 -32.59 18.68 -11.41
N PHE A 658 -32.46 19.48 -10.34
CA PHE A 658 -33.62 20.00 -9.62
C PHE A 658 -34.49 20.95 -10.48
N TRP A 659 -33.91 21.68 -11.43
CA TRP A 659 -34.67 22.45 -12.41
C TRP A 659 -35.32 21.56 -13.51
N MET A 660 -34.70 20.45 -13.91
CA MET A 660 -35.35 19.43 -14.76
C MET A 660 -36.55 18.80 -14.03
N LEU A 661 -36.42 18.46 -12.75
CA LEU A 661 -37.52 18.01 -11.89
C LEU A 661 -38.64 19.05 -11.80
N ALA A 662 -38.30 20.32 -11.55
CA ALA A 662 -39.28 21.41 -11.48
C ALA A 662 -40.05 21.54 -12.80
N GLN A 663 -39.40 21.36 -13.96
CA GLN A 663 -40.07 21.34 -15.26
C GLN A 663 -40.97 20.10 -15.44
N ALA A 664 -40.54 18.92 -14.98
CA ALA A 664 -41.33 17.70 -15.03
C ALA A 664 -42.59 17.81 -14.15
N LEU A 665 -42.48 18.27 -12.91
CA LEU A 665 -43.61 18.49 -12.01
C LEU A 665 -44.61 19.52 -12.58
N VAL A 666 -44.11 20.58 -13.23
CA VAL A 666 -44.94 21.57 -13.94
C VAL A 666 -45.68 20.95 -15.13
N LEU A 667 -45.09 20.00 -15.86
CA LEU A 667 -45.78 19.23 -16.90
C LEU A 667 -46.81 18.25 -16.32
N ALA A 668 -46.44 17.51 -15.26
CA ALA A 668 -47.30 16.55 -14.58
C ALA A 668 -48.58 17.22 -14.04
N HIS A 669 -48.46 18.37 -13.38
CA HIS A 669 -49.63 19.13 -12.93
C HIS A 669 -50.54 19.56 -14.09
N GLN A 670 -49.98 20.00 -15.22
CA GLN A 670 -50.78 20.39 -16.39
C GLN A 670 -51.53 19.20 -17.00
N LEU A 671 -50.91 18.02 -17.01
CA LEU A 671 -51.53 16.79 -17.51
C LEU A 671 -52.60 16.24 -16.58
N LEU A 672 -52.41 16.32 -15.26
CA LEU A 672 -53.35 15.80 -14.27
C LEU A 672 -54.51 16.77 -13.99
N PHE A 673 -54.21 18.06 -13.80
CA PHE A 673 -55.16 19.08 -13.34
C PHE A 673 -55.41 20.15 -14.41
N VAL A 674 -55.89 19.72 -15.58
CA VAL A 674 -56.13 20.57 -16.78
C VAL A 674 -56.95 21.83 -16.49
N PHE A 675 -57.91 21.74 -15.55
CA PHE A 675 -58.79 22.85 -15.19
C PHE A 675 -58.24 23.78 -14.07
N HIS A 676 -57.14 23.41 -13.39
CA HIS A 676 -56.69 24.11 -12.19
C HIS A 676 -55.57 25.12 -12.49
N GLN A 677 -55.86 26.42 -12.35
CA GLN A 677 -54.98 27.51 -12.76
C GLN A 677 -53.89 27.83 -11.72
N LEU A 678 -52.65 27.42 -12.01
CA LEU A 678 -51.47 27.66 -11.16
C LEU A 678 -51.27 29.15 -10.78
N PRO A 679 -51.31 29.52 -9.48
CA PRO A 679 -51.12 30.89 -9.02
C PRO A 679 -49.64 31.30 -9.01
N LYS A 680 -49.26 32.25 -9.87
CA LYS A 680 -47.87 32.73 -10.05
C LYS A 680 -47.12 32.98 -8.73
N HIS A 681 -47.75 33.67 -7.78
CA HIS A 681 -47.13 34.11 -6.53
C HIS A 681 -46.72 32.94 -5.59
N ARG A 682 -47.38 31.77 -5.66
CA ARG A 682 -46.99 30.60 -4.84
C ARG A 682 -46.08 29.64 -5.59
N VAL A 683 -46.32 29.45 -6.89
CA VAL A 683 -45.62 28.43 -7.69
C VAL A 683 -44.20 28.87 -8.06
N LEU A 684 -43.99 30.16 -8.39
CA LEU A 684 -42.66 30.67 -8.75
C LEU A 684 -41.63 30.55 -7.60
N PRO A 685 -41.89 31.03 -6.35
CA PRO A 685 -40.92 30.86 -5.27
C PRO A 685 -40.73 29.38 -4.88
N LEU A 686 -41.76 28.53 -5.00
CA LEU A 686 -41.62 27.09 -4.76
C LEU A 686 -40.69 26.42 -5.79
N MET A 687 -40.76 26.80 -7.07
CA MET A 687 -39.83 26.32 -8.10
C MET A 687 -38.39 26.80 -7.84
N VAL A 688 -38.19 28.04 -7.38
CA VAL A 688 -36.87 28.58 -7.02
C VAL A 688 -36.31 27.89 -5.77
N LEU A 689 -37.14 27.62 -4.78
CA LEU A 689 -36.78 26.89 -3.56
C LEU A 689 -36.32 25.46 -3.90
N LEU A 690 -37.09 24.74 -4.72
CA LEU A 690 -36.74 23.40 -5.19
C LEU A 690 -35.48 23.41 -6.06
N GLY A 691 -35.39 24.35 -7.00
CA GLY A 691 -34.32 24.46 -7.99
C GLY A 691 -32.96 24.92 -7.45
N TYR A 692 -32.91 25.57 -6.27
CA TYR A 692 -31.67 26.09 -5.69
C TYR A 692 -31.43 25.76 -4.21
N LEU A 693 -32.44 25.77 -3.34
CA LEU A 693 -32.20 25.49 -1.91
C LEU A 693 -31.99 24.00 -1.63
N CYS A 694 -32.79 23.13 -2.24
CA CYS A 694 -32.59 21.67 -2.13
C CYS A 694 -31.20 21.18 -2.60
N PRO A 695 -30.71 21.55 -3.81
CA PRO A 695 -29.37 21.16 -4.24
C PRO A 695 -28.26 21.80 -3.40
N LEU A 696 -28.44 23.05 -2.92
CA LEU A 696 -27.46 23.69 -2.02
C LEU A 696 -27.37 22.99 -0.66
N ALA A 697 -28.50 22.58 -0.10
CA ALA A 697 -28.54 21.83 1.16
C ALA A 697 -27.87 20.46 1.03
N LEU A 698 -28.13 19.72 -0.07
CA LEU A 698 -27.48 18.44 -0.34
C LEU A 698 -25.96 18.61 -0.51
N ALA A 699 -25.50 19.51 -1.36
CA ALA A 699 -24.07 19.76 -1.55
C ALA A 699 -23.37 20.24 -0.26
N GLY A 700 -24.04 21.05 0.55
CA GLY A 700 -23.55 21.49 1.86
C GLY A 700 -23.45 20.36 2.89
N VAL A 701 -24.38 19.41 2.89
CA VAL A 701 -24.32 18.20 3.73
C VAL A 701 -23.18 17.28 3.27
N THR A 702 -23.00 17.06 1.96
CA THR A 702 -21.86 16.29 1.43
C THR A 702 -20.53 16.93 1.85
N LEU A 703 -20.40 18.25 1.72
CA LEU A 703 -19.21 18.98 2.16
C LEU A 703 -18.97 18.81 3.67
N GLY A 704 -20.00 18.99 4.49
CA GLY A 704 -19.89 18.86 5.95
C GLY A 704 -19.52 17.46 6.45
N LEU A 705 -19.94 16.40 5.75
CA LEU A 705 -19.68 15.01 6.13
C LEU A 705 -18.31 14.51 5.65
N TYR A 706 -17.95 14.73 4.38
CA TYR A 706 -16.77 14.09 3.76
C TYR A 706 -15.49 14.94 3.81
N LEU A 707 -15.59 16.27 4.00
CA LEU A 707 -14.42 17.14 4.17
C LEU A 707 -13.54 16.77 5.39
N PRO A 708 -14.07 16.56 6.62
CA PRO A 708 -13.24 16.19 7.76
C PRO A 708 -12.63 14.78 7.66
N GLN A 709 -13.10 13.96 6.72
CA GLN A 709 -12.56 12.62 6.45
C GLN A 709 -11.53 12.61 5.30
N GLY A 710 -11.29 13.74 4.64
CA GLY A 710 -10.44 13.84 3.45
C GLY A 710 -11.07 13.28 2.16
N GLN A 711 -12.25 12.66 2.22
CA GLN A 711 -12.90 11.92 1.13
C GLN A 711 -13.83 12.79 0.25
N TYR A 712 -13.66 14.11 0.26
CA TYR A 712 -14.48 15.02 -0.56
C TYR A 712 -13.83 15.36 -1.92
N LEU A 713 -12.50 15.45 -1.95
CA LEU A 713 -11.72 15.81 -3.14
C LEU A 713 -11.00 14.57 -3.69
N ARG A 714 -10.96 14.42 -5.01
CA ARG A 714 -10.18 13.38 -5.67
C ARG A 714 -8.68 13.71 -5.61
N GLU A 715 -7.83 12.68 -5.55
CA GLU A 715 -6.38 12.88 -5.71
C GLU A 715 -6.06 13.40 -7.13
N GLY A 716 -5.29 14.49 -7.22
CA GLY A 716 -4.83 15.07 -8.49
C GLY A 716 -5.84 15.95 -9.25
N GLU A 717 -7.14 15.76 -9.08
CA GLU A 717 -8.19 16.50 -9.83
C GLU A 717 -9.09 17.34 -8.91
N CYS A 718 -9.50 18.53 -9.37
CA CYS A 718 -10.47 19.38 -8.66
C CYS A 718 -11.94 18.92 -8.84
N TRP A 719 -12.19 17.63 -8.60
CA TRP A 719 -13.51 16.99 -8.68
C TRP A 719 -13.82 16.16 -7.41
N LEU A 720 -15.08 15.71 -7.30
CA LEU A 720 -15.51 14.80 -6.25
C LEU A 720 -14.72 13.48 -6.32
N ASP A 721 -14.31 12.96 -5.16
CA ASP A 721 -13.77 11.60 -5.10
C ASP A 721 -14.82 10.57 -5.58
N GLY A 722 -14.36 9.66 -6.44
CA GLY A 722 -15.17 8.57 -7.00
C GLY A 722 -15.10 7.26 -6.22
N LYS A 723 -14.18 7.12 -5.25
CA LYS A 723 -14.05 5.92 -4.41
C LYS A 723 -14.82 6.05 -3.10
N GLY A 724 -14.82 7.24 -2.49
CA GLY A 724 -15.57 7.56 -1.28
C GLY A 724 -17.07 7.77 -1.50
N GLY A 725 -17.81 7.83 -0.39
CA GLY A 725 -19.28 8.03 -0.40
C GLY A 725 -19.75 9.36 -1.01
N ALA A 726 -18.84 10.33 -1.19
CA ALA A 726 -19.15 11.65 -1.74
C ALA A 726 -19.85 11.59 -3.10
N LEU A 727 -19.35 10.81 -4.06
CA LEU A 727 -19.99 10.67 -5.39
C LEU A 727 -21.40 10.05 -5.30
N TYR A 728 -21.63 9.10 -4.39
CA TYR A 728 -22.96 8.51 -4.20
C TYR A 728 -23.99 9.53 -3.72
N THR A 729 -23.59 10.56 -2.95
CA THR A 729 -24.50 11.65 -2.56
C THR A 729 -24.93 12.56 -3.72
N PHE A 730 -24.19 12.56 -4.84
CA PHE A 730 -24.60 13.20 -6.08
C PHE A 730 -25.44 12.26 -6.95
N VAL A 731 -24.96 11.02 -7.17
CA VAL A 731 -25.60 10.04 -8.06
C VAL A 731 -26.98 9.61 -7.54
N GLY A 732 -27.15 9.37 -6.24
CA GLY A 732 -28.42 8.92 -5.65
C GLY A 732 -29.60 9.88 -5.93
N PRO A 733 -29.49 11.17 -5.58
CA PRO A 733 -30.50 12.18 -5.92
C PRO A 733 -30.74 12.33 -7.43
N VAL A 734 -29.70 12.23 -8.26
CA VAL A 734 -29.82 12.29 -9.72
C VAL A 734 -30.66 11.12 -10.25
N LEU A 735 -30.40 9.88 -9.81
CA LEU A 735 -31.18 8.71 -10.21
C LEU A 735 -32.65 8.80 -9.76
N ALA A 736 -32.90 9.30 -8.54
CA ALA A 736 -34.25 9.53 -8.05
C ALA A 736 -35.02 10.56 -8.91
N ILE A 737 -34.35 11.67 -9.28
CA ILE A 737 -34.92 12.70 -10.18
C ILE A 737 -35.21 12.12 -11.57
N VAL A 738 -34.27 11.37 -12.15
CA VAL A 738 -34.42 10.73 -13.46
C VAL A 738 -35.58 9.74 -13.45
N GLY A 739 -35.77 8.95 -12.38
CA GLY A 739 -36.91 8.07 -12.21
C GLY A 739 -38.27 8.80 -12.17
N VAL A 740 -38.37 9.88 -11.40
CA VAL A 740 -39.59 10.72 -11.35
C VAL A 740 -39.87 11.38 -12.70
N ASN A 741 -38.85 11.90 -13.37
CA ASN A 741 -38.96 12.50 -14.69
C ASN A 741 -39.43 11.46 -15.74
N GLY A 742 -38.92 10.23 -15.67
CA GLY A 742 -39.33 9.11 -16.51
C GLY A 742 -40.79 8.72 -16.30
N LEU A 743 -41.25 8.65 -15.04
CA LEU A 743 -42.66 8.41 -14.71
C LEU A 743 -43.57 9.52 -15.24
N VAL A 744 -43.17 10.79 -15.14
CA VAL A 744 -43.89 11.92 -15.74
C VAL A 744 -43.97 11.81 -17.25
N LEU A 745 -42.87 11.45 -17.92
CA LEU A 745 -42.86 11.25 -19.38
C LEU A 745 -43.77 10.08 -19.80
N ALA A 746 -43.76 8.97 -19.05
CA ALA A 746 -44.65 7.84 -19.28
C ALA A 746 -46.13 8.23 -19.13
N MET A 747 -46.49 9.00 -18.09
CA MET A 747 -47.84 9.55 -17.92
C MET A 747 -48.22 10.52 -19.06
N ALA A 748 -47.29 11.34 -19.52
CA ALA A 748 -47.49 12.26 -20.64
C ALA A 748 -47.79 11.49 -21.94
N MET A 749 -46.97 10.49 -22.25
CA MET A 749 -47.16 9.65 -23.43
C MET A 749 -48.46 8.85 -23.34
N LEU A 750 -48.78 8.24 -22.20
CA LEU A 750 -50.05 7.52 -22.02
C LEU A 750 -51.27 8.43 -22.23
N LYS A 751 -51.24 9.70 -21.80
CA LYS A 751 -52.32 10.66 -22.10
C LYS A 751 -52.33 11.13 -23.56
N LEU A 752 -51.19 11.22 -24.22
CA LEU A 752 -51.09 11.57 -25.65
C LEU A 752 -51.50 10.41 -26.58
N LEU A 753 -51.31 9.15 -26.17
CA LEU A 753 -51.73 7.97 -26.94
C LEU A 753 -53.23 7.65 -26.79
N ARG A 754 -53.87 8.00 -25.66
CA ARG A 754 -55.30 7.71 -25.43
C ARG A 754 -56.22 8.11 -26.59
N PRO A 755 -56.12 9.32 -27.18
CA PRO A 755 -56.91 9.68 -28.37
C PRO A 755 -56.62 8.80 -29.60
N SER A 756 -55.35 8.47 -29.85
CA SER A 756 -54.93 7.69 -31.04
C SER A 756 -55.28 6.19 -30.98
N LEU A 757 -55.58 5.68 -29.79
CA LEU A 757 -56.10 4.32 -29.60
C LEU A 757 -57.60 4.21 -29.93
N SER A 758 -58.33 5.33 -29.94
CA SER A 758 -59.75 5.40 -30.29
C SER A 758 -59.95 5.53 -31.81
N GLU A 759 -60.04 4.40 -32.50
CA GLU A 759 -60.59 4.23 -33.87
C GLU A 759 -60.12 5.19 -34.99
N GLY A 760 -58.90 5.71 -34.95
CA GLY A 760 -58.28 6.41 -36.09
C GLY A 760 -57.81 5.47 -37.23
N PRO A 761 -57.78 5.92 -38.50
CA PRO A 761 -57.25 5.15 -39.64
C PRO A 761 -55.73 4.88 -39.52
N PRO A 762 -55.19 3.83 -40.20
CA PRO A 762 -53.83 3.36 -39.99
C PRO A 762 -52.73 4.36 -40.38
N ALA A 763 -52.99 5.24 -41.37
CA ALA A 763 -52.07 6.32 -41.74
C ALA A 763 -51.91 7.34 -40.60
N GLU A 764 -53.02 7.77 -39.98
CA GLU A 764 -53.00 8.67 -38.83
C GLU A 764 -52.36 8.01 -37.61
N LYS A 765 -52.60 6.71 -37.37
CA LYS A 765 -51.91 5.95 -36.32
C LYS A 765 -50.39 5.93 -36.52
N ARG A 766 -49.90 5.71 -37.76
CA ARG A 766 -48.46 5.79 -38.08
C ARG A 766 -47.90 7.20 -37.89
N GLN A 767 -48.64 8.24 -38.29
CA GLN A 767 -48.20 9.63 -38.17
C GLN A 767 -48.24 10.14 -36.71
N ALA A 768 -49.21 9.68 -35.92
CA ALA A 768 -49.27 9.89 -34.47
C ALA A 768 -48.12 9.18 -33.76
N LEU A 769 -47.82 7.92 -34.11
CA LEU A 769 -46.67 7.18 -33.57
C LEU A 769 -45.33 7.87 -33.90
N LEU A 770 -45.15 8.34 -35.13
CA LEU A 770 -43.97 9.14 -35.51
C LEU A 770 -43.91 10.49 -34.76
N GLY A 771 -45.07 11.12 -34.52
CA GLY A 771 -45.19 12.30 -33.67
C GLY A 771 -44.80 12.05 -32.21
N VAL A 772 -45.20 10.90 -31.65
CA VAL A 772 -44.84 10.41 -30.31
C VAL A 772 -43.35 10.12 -30.22
N ILE A 773 -42.78 9.35 -31.15
CA ILE A 773 -41.34 9.04 -31.18
C ILE A 773 -40.52 10.33 -31.30
N LYS A 774 -40.95 11.26 -32.15
CA LYS A 774 -40.33 12.59 -32.27
C LYS A 774 -40.45 13.41 -30.98
N ALA A 775 -41.61 13.37 -30.31
CA ALA A 775 -41.78 14.04 -29.02
C ALA A 775 -40.90 13.41 -27.92
N LEU A 776 -40.77 12.08 -27.89
CA LEU A 776 -39.90 11.35 -26.97
C LEU A 776 -38.42 11.76 -27.17
N LEU A 777 -37.94 11.74 -28.42
CA LEU A 777 -36.58 12.13 -28.79
C LEU A 777 -36.25 13.60 -28.41
N ILE A 778 -37.23 14.49 -28.52
CA ILE A 778 -37.13 15.92 -28.15
C ILE A 778 -37.14 16.12 -26.63
N LEU A 779 -37.92 15.33 -25.88
CA LEU A 779 -38.10 15.48 -24.42
C LEU A 779 -37.02 14.75 -23.60
N THR A 780 -36.47 13.64 -24.09
CA THR A 780 -35.47 12.81 -23.38
C THR A 780 -34.25 13.61 -22.88
N PRO A 781 -33.58 14.46 -23.69
CA PRO A 781 -32.46 15.28 -23.22
C PRO A 781 -32.91 16.39 -22.26
N ILE A 782 -34.11 16.95 -22.46
CA ILE A 782 -34.66 18.06 -21.69
C ILE A 782 -35.07 17.62 -20.26
N PHE A 783 -35.32 16.33 -20.04
CA PHE A 783 -35.62 15.75 -18.74
C PHE A 783 -34.47 14.94 -18.12
N GLY A 784 -33.28 14.95 -18.73
CA GLY A 784 -32.08 14.29 -18.20
C GLY A 784 -32.11 12.77 -18.29
N LEU A 785 -33.03 12.17 -19.06
CA LEU A 785 -33.20 10.71 -19.14
C LEU A 785 -32.02 10.00 -19.82
N THR A 786 -31.10 10.74 -20.45
CA THR A 786 -29.80 10.24 -20.91
C THR A 786 -28.96 9.65 -19.78
N TRP A 787 -29.16 10.08 -18.53
CA TRP A 787 -28.46 9.57 -17.36
C TRP A 787 -28.90 8.17 -16.91
N VAL A 788 -29.94 7.58 -17.52
CA VAL A 788 -30.21 6.12 -17.37
C VAL A 788 -29.07 5.30 -17.96
N LEU A 789 -28.40 5.78 -19.01
CA LEU A 789 -27.19 5.13 -19.56
C LEU A 789 -25.99 5.28 -18.60
N GLY A 790 -25.97 6.38 -17.84
CA GLY A 790 -25.02 6.60 -16.73
C GLY A 790 -25.16 5.60 -15.57
N LEU A 791 -26.30 4.92 -15.45
CA LEU A 791 -26.48 3.80 -14.52
C LEU A 791 -25.95 2.48 -15.09
N ALA A 792 -26.08 2.24 -16.40
CA ALA A 792 -25.50 1.07 -17.05
C ALA A 792 -23.96 1.06 -16.93
N THR A 793 -23.33 2.23 -17.10
CA THR A 793 -21.89 2.46 -16.87
C THR A 793 -21.43 2.36 -15.40
N LEU A 794 -22.34 2.02 -14.47
CA LEU A 794 -22.05 1.73 -13.06
C LEU A 794 -22.43 0.29 -12.66
N LEU A 795 -22.92 -0.52 -13.61
CA LEU A 795 -23.42 -1.87 -13.37
C LEU A 795 -22.82 -2.95 -14.28
N GLU A 796 -22.17 -2.57 -15.40
CA GLU A 796 -21.50 -3.50 -16.32
C GLU A 796 -19.99 -3.19 -16.43
N GLU A 797 -19.13 -4.08 -15.93
CA GLU A 797 -17.66 -3.92 -16.04
C GLU A 797 -17.09 -4.33 -17.43
N VAL A 798 -17.94 -4.67 -18.40
CA VAL A 798 -17.54 -5.46 -19.59
C VAL A 798 -17.74 -4.73 -20.92
N SER A 799 -18.39 -3.55 -20.96
CA SER A 799 -18.69 -2.85 -22.21
C SER A 799 -18.31 -1.37 -22.18
N THR A 800 -17.41 -0.96 -23.09
CA THR A 800 -17.01 0.44 -23.27
C THR A 800 -18.03 1.29 -24.03
N VAL A 801 -18.92 0.66 -24.80
CA VAL A 801 -19.88 1.36 -25.68
C VAL A 801 -20.86 2.24 -24.90
N PRO A 802 -21.46 1.81 -23.77
CA PRO A 802 -22.27 2.68 -22.90
C PRO A 802 -21.51 3.93 -22.41
N HIS A 803 -20.22 3.81 -22.05
CA HIS A 803 -19.42 4.96 -21.59
C HIS A 803 -19.24 6.01 -22.67
N TYR A 804 -18.92 5.59 -23.91
CA TYR A 804 -18.83 6.51 -25.05
C TYR A 804 -20.17 7.18 -25.37
N ILE A 805 -21.27 6.42 -25.42
CA ILE A 805 -22.61 6.96 -25.72
C ILE A 805 -23.07 7.94 -24.62
N PHE A 806 -22.89 7.58 -23.34
CA PHE A 806 -23.23 8.44 -22.21
C PHE A 806 -22.41 9.75 -22.24
N THR A 807 -21.10 9.65 -22.46
CA THR A 807 -20.21 10.84 -22.52
C THR A 807 -20.61 11.78 -23.66
N ILE A 808 -20.89 11.27 -24.86
CA ILE A 808 -21.41 12.08 -25.98
C ILE A 808 -22.74 12.74 -25.60
N LEU A 809 -23.70 12.00 -25.07
CA LEU A 809 -25.03 12.54 -24.75
C LEU A 809 -25.02 13.59 -23.63
N ASN A 810 -24.09 13.47 -22.67
CA ASN A 810 -23.91 14.41 -21.58
C ASN A 810 -23.16 15.67 -22.04
N THR A 811 -22.02 15.51 -22.74
CA THR A 811 -21.19 16.63 -23.20
C THR A 811 -21.87 17.50 -24.27
N PHE A 812 -22.78 16.95 -25.08
CA PHE A 812 -23.59 17.71 -26.03
C PHE A 812 -24.95 18.19 -25.46
N GLN A 813 -25.20 18.07 -24.14
CA GLN A 813 -26.50 18.40 -23.54
C GLN A 813 -26.95 19.86 -23.79
N GLY A 814 -26.04 20.84 -23.75
CA GLY A 814 -26.36 22.24 -24.09
C GLY A 814 -26.80 22.44 -25.55
N VAL A 815 -26.26 21.64 -26.48
CA VAL A 815 -26.65 21.66 -27.90
C VAL A 815 -28.07 21.10 -28.08
N PHE A 816 -28.41 20.01 -27.37
CA PHE A 816 -29.78 19.50 -27.36
C PHE A 816 -30.78 20.49 -26.74
N ILE A 817 -30.40 21.21 -25.68
CA ILE A 817 -31.23 22.27 -25.08
C ILE A 817 -31.46 23.44 -26.05
N LEU A 818 -30.44 23.86 -26.82
CA LEU A 818 -30.62 24.87 -27.87
C LEU A 818 -31.56 24.38 -28.97
N LEU A 819 -31.32 23.19 -29.53
CA LEU A 819 -32.11 22.65 -30.64
C LEU A 819 -33.56 22.39 -30.24
N PHE A 820 -33.78 21.60 -29.19
CA PHE A 820 -35.10 21.12 -28.80
C PHE A 820 -35.85 22.07 -27.86
N GLY A 821 -35.13 22.71 -26.94
CA GLY A 821 -35.70 23.64 -25.96
C GLY A 821 -35.87 25.08 -26.44
N CYS A 822 -35.23 25.47 -27.55
CA CYS A 822 -35.31 26.83 -28.09
C CYS A 822 -35.68 26.87 -29.58
N LEU A 823 -34.87 26.28 -30.46
CA LEU A 823 -35.00 26.45 -31.92
C LEU A 823 -36.16 25.66 -32.55
N MET A 824 -36.60 24.55 -31.95
CA MET A 824 -37.74 23.76 -32.42
C MET A 824 -39.09 24.16 -31.81
N ASP A 825 -39.14 25.09 -30.83
CA ASP A 825 -40.43 25.56 -30.32
C ASP A 825 -41.08 26.55 -31.31
N LYS A 826 -42.27 26.18 -31.81
CA LYS A 826 -43.01 26.96 -32.81
C LYS A 826 -43.26 28.42 -32.39
N LYS A 827 -43.42 28.72 -31.09
CA LYS A 827 -43.64 30.09 -30.60
C LYS A 827 -42.36 30.91 -30.61
N VAL A 828 -41.21 30.28 -30.33
CA VAL A 828 -39.89 30.90 -30.46
C VAL A 828 -39.60 31.16 -31.94
N GLN A 829 -39.78 30.17 -32.81
CA GLN A 829 -39.63 30.32 -34.28
C GLN A 829 -40.51 31.43 -34.86
N GLU A 830 -41.80 31.46 -34.51
CA GLU A 830 -42.72 32.46 -35.05
C GLU A 830 -42.43 33.87 -34.51
N ALA A 831 -42.01 33.99 -33.25
CA ALA A 831 -41.60 35.26 -32.66
C ALA A 831 -40.26 35.77 -33.21
N LEU A 832 -39.30 34.88 -33.51
CA LEU A 832 -38.08 35.18 -34.24
C LEU A 832 -38.43 35.72 -35.64
N ARG A 833 -39.23 34.99 -36.42
CA ARG A 833 -39.69 35.41 -37.76
C ARG A 833 -40.38 36.78 -37.71
N LYS A 834 -41.30 36.99 -36.76
CA LYS A 834 -41.99 38.27 -36.54
C LYS A 834 -41.07 39.42 -36.10
N ARG A 835 -39.84 39.14 -35.64
CA ARG A 835 -38.86 40.16 -35.26
C ARG A 835 -37.84 40.43 -36.37
N PHE A 836 -37.30 39.40 -37.03
CA PHE A 836 -36.39 39.55 -38.16
C PHE A 836 -37.09 40.13 -39.40
N CYS A 837 -38.30 39.68 -39.76
CA CYS A 837 -39.08 40.31 -40.84
C CYS A 837 -39.54 41.75 -40.49
N ARG A 838 -39.43 42.18 -39.22
CA ARG A 838 -39.64 43.58 -38.78
C ARG A 838 -38.38 44.42 -38.75
N ALA A 839 -37.20 43.82 -38.91
CA ALA A 839 -35.94 44.53 -39.10
C ALA A 839 -35.68 44.91 -40.57
N GLN A 840 -36.56 44.47 -41.49
CA GLN A 840 -36.36 44.59 -42.94
C GLN A 840 -37.43 45.45 -43.64
N ALA A 841 -37.97 46.45 -42.94
CA ALA A 841 -38.68 47.62 -43.50
C ALA A 841 -38.94 48.67 -42.40
N PRO A 842 -39.08 49.97 -42.70
CA PRO A 842 -38.76 50.71 -43.93
C PRO A 842 -37.47 51.58 -43.70
N ASN A 843 -37.02 52.54 -44.51
CA ASN A 843 -37.66 53.36 -45.56
C ASN A 843 -36.58 53.95 -46.48
N SER A 844 -36.89 54.24 -47.75
CA SER A 844 -36.19 55.24 -48.57
C SER A 844 -36.95 55.50 -49.88
N THR A 845 -37.79 56.53 -49.89
CA THR A 845 -38.39 57.09 -51.10
C THR A 845 -37.91 58.53 -51.23
N ILE A 846 -36.90 58.75 -52.08
CA ILE A 846 -36.51 60.07 -52.56
C ILE A 846 -36.31 59.96 -54.07
N SER A 847 -36.92 60.88 -54.81
CA SER A 847 -36.94 60.95 -56.27
C SER A 847 -35.90 61.93 -56.80
N LEU A 848 -35.27 61.63 -57.94
CA LEU A 848 -35.23 62.53 -59.10
C LEU A 848 -34.81 61.78 -60.39
N SER A 849 -35.04 62.46 -61.52
CA SER A 849 -34.69 62.20 -62.94
C SER A 849 -33.38 61.40 -63.23
N THR A 850 -33.20 60.71 -64.38
CA THR A 850 -33.36 61.23 -65.76
C THR A 850 -33.45 60.12 -66.85
N ASN A 851 -34.16 60.42 -67.95
CA ASN A 851 -34.23 59.84 -69.32
C ASN A 851 -34.28 58.31 -69.63
N GLU A 852 -35.32 57.98 -70.43
CA GLU A 852 -35.33 57.23 -71.71
C GLU A 852 -34.79 55.78 -71.82
N GLY A 853 -35.68 54.90 -72.30
CA GLY A 853 -35.35 53.53 -72.74
C GLY A 853 -36.60 52.71 -73.08
N TYR A 854 -36.98 52.67 -74.37
CA TYR A 854 -38.04 51.79 -74.94
C TYR A 854 -37.81 50.30 -74.55
N ILE A 855 -38.81 49.40 -74.44
CA ILE A 855 -39.87 49.00 -75.41
C ILE A 855 -41.11 48.39 -74.68
N LEU A 856 -42.30 48.57 -75.30
CA LEU A 856 -43.57 47.77 -75.34
C LEU A 856 -43.65 46.37 -74.64
N GLU A 857 -44.80 45.83 -74.20
CA GLU A 857 -46.26 46.12 -74.34
C GLU A 857 -46.99 45.98 -72.97
N HIS A 858 -48.08 46.70 -72.65
CA HIS A 858 -49.51 46.45 -72.98
C HIS A 858 -50.04 45.03 -72.57
N SER A 859 -51.25 44.85 -72.00
CA SER A 859 -52.39 45.77 -71.79
C SER A 859 -53.39 45.28 -70.71
N LYS A 860 -54.23 46.19 -70.16
CA LYS A 860 -55.40 46.00 -69.23
C LYS A 860 -55.07 45.42 -67.82
N GLY A 861 -55.57 45.94 -66.69
CA GLY A 861 -56.61 46.94 -66.39
C GLY A 861 -58.00 46.29 -66.19
N GLY A 862 -58.84 46.62 -65.19
CA GLY A 862 -58.81 47.61 -64.09
C GLY A 862 -60.16 47.60 -63.33
N SER A 863 -60.44 48.55 -62.43
CA SER A 863 -61.62 48.62 -61.50
C SER A 863 -61.52 47.66 -60.30
N ASP A 864 -61.71 48.01 -59.02
CA ASP A 864 -62.70 48.84 -58.29
C ASP A 864 -64.10 48.17 -58.18
N THR A 865 -64.83 48.19 -57.04
CA THR A 865 -64.68 48.87 -55.72
C THR A 865 -65.51 48.21 -54.58
N ALA A 866 -65.30 48.65 -53.32
CA ALA A 866 -66.20 48.56 -52.13
C ALA A 866 -66.55 47.15 -51.55
N ARG A 867 -66.65 46.85 -50.24
CA ARG A 867 -66.93 47.55 -48.94
C ARG A 867 -68.39 47.45 -48.44
N LYS A 868 -68.65 46.44 -47.57
CA LYS A 868 -69.62 46.38 -46.43
C LYS A 868 -69.64 44.90 -45.90
N THR A 869 -69.72 44.49 -44.62
CA THR A 869 -70.68 44.74 -43.50
C THR A 869 -72.15 44.48 -43.89
N ASP A 870 -72.85 43.45 -43.41
CA ASP A 870 -73.04 43.09 -41.99
C ASP A 870 -73.44 41.60 -41.75
N ALA A 871 -73.85 41.32 -40.50
CA ALA A 871 -74.19 40.05 -39.84
C ALA A 871 -75.23 39.08 -40.47
N SER A 872 -75.23 37.85 -39.93
CA SER A 872 -76.24 36.76 -40.01
C SER A 872 -76.39 36.06 -41.37
N GLU A 873 -76.51 34.74 -41.48
CA GLU A 873 -76.73 33.66 -40.49
C GLU A 873 -75.54 32.68 -40.32
#